data_AF-A0A7C6P454-F1
#
_entry.id   AF-A0A7C6P454-F1
#
_cell.length_a   1.000
_cell.length_b   1.000
_cell.length_c   1.000
_cell.angle_alpha   90.00
_cell.angle_beta   90.00
_cell.angle_gamma   90.00
#
_symmetry.space_group_name_H-M   'P 1'
#
loop_
_entity.id
_entity.type
_entity.pdbx_description
1 polymer ?
#
loop_
_entity_poly.entity_id
_entity_poly.type
_entity_poly.pdbx_seq_one_letter_code
_entity_poly.pdbx_strand_id
1 'polypeptide(L)'
;MTSKNSFIKLLQEDGKRRIWSIVLSALTFIILFPILCAIQVSNFRGGASLELEWELDQLTGMVGSRNDITIFVVILCAVVCGLSGFYYLHSRKKVDFYHSIPVRREVLFLASYLNGIFIYFIPYVISLCLSLIVLKANDYINQEIVLAALAGIGINLLFFCLIYTVTIIAVMLTGNLIISICGTGVFLVYVPAVRELKNALCLSFFSSYFTRRETMGISSFLSPIENYVNIAFGSLKGSRYIYGIVITCAITLVLFGLAILLYRKRPSETAGKSMTFAAAKPIIRFFLVVPLSLGGGIFLKNVVSLGHNAWFIFGTVFAFIISYGLIQVLYEFDIKRAFQHKLQMLVCAVLVGVIAGALQLDVFGYDRYLPEKDEIRSISVAIAGIDGGMNYYDVSEREMKYWGTAEYELANMELKDFHAAYEIAKIGSKRGIGRAGRSDYYSHEIDKEAFSYYVKYTLKSGKTAYRCYGIRLKDCKDLLNEVYSDQGYKETHYMVYQWKKGSIDRISVAYEMDILNYISNNRYSREDYRFSLVGDSVEEFIQIYKEELKNLTLDEMASGAPVATLTFERNLFGKNNYVGYNGYHVYPSFVKSLAFLAERGFDVTKKIDIDNVVEISIYDRKQMERTYTYEVKEGDAVNVQAYEPLSYTEKEDILGLLPALLPMEYCRDNMAYVVVEPNIEVYVTYRLGENGLAESFSYRILKDKVPDKVKKDLGW
;
A
#
# COMPACT_ATOMS: atom_id res chain seq x y z
N MET A 1 43.88 -36.16 -16.37
CA MET A 1 43.66 -35.14 -17.43
C MET A 1 42.35 -35.31 -18.23
N THR A 2 41.39 -36.15 -17.80
CA THR A 2 40.12 -36.43 -18.51
C THR A 2 38.89 -35.62 -18.06
N SER A 3 39.02 -34.75 -17.04
CA SER A 3 37.88 -34.09 -16.39
C SER A 3 37.23 -32.94 -17.20
N LYS A 4 38.02 -32.08 -17.87
CA LYS A 4 37.49 -30.89 -18.57
C LYS A 4 36.61 -31.27 -19.78
N ASN A 5 37.03 -32.27 -20.57
CA ASN A 5 36.27 -32.74 -21.74
C ASN A 5 34.96 -33.45 -21.34
N SER A 6 34.89 -34.02 -20.13
CA SER A 6 33.67 -34.67 -19.64
C SER A 6 32.61 -33.66 -19.21
N PHE A 7 33.00 -32.57 -18.54
CA PHE A 7 32.06 -31.54 -18.07
C PHE A 7 31.35 -30.80 -19.22
N ILE A 8 32.10 -30.38 -20.24
CA ILE A 8 31.55 -29.69 -21.42
C ILE A 8 30.57 -30.59 -22.17
N LYS A 9 30.91 -31.89 -22.32
CA LYS A 9 30.00 -32.87 -22.93
C LYS A 9 28.72 -33.05 -22.12
N LEU A 10 28.81 -33.12 -20.78
CA LEU A 10 27.63 -33.17 -19.91
C LEU A 10 26.75 -31.94 -20.07
N LEU A 11 27.36 -30.75 -20.13
CA LEU A 11 26.66 -29.49 -20.36
C LEU A 11 25.92 -29.51 -21.71
N GLN A 12 26.58 -29.93 -22.79
CA GLN A 12 25.96 -30.04 -24.11
C GLN A 12 24.80 -31.04 -24.12
N GLU A 13 24.96 -32.21 -23.52
CA GLU A 13 23.93 -33.24 -23.49
C GLU A 13 22.71 -32.84 -22.64
N ASP A 14 22.92 -32.19 -21.50
CA ASP A 14 21.82 -31.64 -20.70
C ASP A 14 21.09 -30.50 -21.44
N GLY A 15 21.83 -29.66 -22.17
CA GLY A 15 21.26 -28.61 -23.02
C GLY A 15 20.37 -29.17 -24.14
N LYS A 16 20.82 -30.21 -24.85
CA LYS A 16 20.02 -30.90 -25.89
C LYS A 16 18.71 -31.46 -25.34
N ARG A 17 18.73 -32.02 -24.12
CA ARG A 17 17.52 -32.55 -23.46
C ARG A 17 16.51 -31.45 -23.09
N ARG A 18 16.97 -30.20 -22.96
CA ARG A 18 16.19 -29.04 -22.52
C ARG A 18 15.97 -28.02 -23.63
N ILE A 19 16.07 -28.44 -24.90
CA ILE A 19 15.93 -27.56 -26.06
C ILE A 19 14.59 -26.80 -26.06
N TRP A 20 13.52 -27.44 -25.58
CA TRP A 20 12.21 -26.80 -25.43
C TRP A 20 12.25 -25.59 -24.50
N SER A 21 13.02 -25.64 -23.41
CA SER A 21 13.16 -24.52 -22.47
C SER A 21 13.97 -23.38 -23.08
N ILE A 22 14.96 -23.69 -23.91
CA ILE A 22 15.73 -22.69 -24.68
C ILE A 22 14.81 -21.95 -25.64
N VAL A 23 14.02 -22.69 -26.44
CA VAL A 23 13.08 -22.10 -27.41
C VAL A 23 12.03 -21.25 -26.70
N LEU A 24 11.45 -21.77 -25.61
CA LEU A 24 10.47 -21.02 -24.81
C LEU A 24 11.07 -19.71 -24.27
N SER A 25 12.25 -19.79 -23.65
CA SER A 25 12.97 -18.61 -23.12
C SER A 25 13.25 -17.59 -24.23
N ALA A 26 13.74 -18.03 -25.39
CA ALA A 26 14.01 -17.16 -26.53
C ALA A 26 12.75 -16.47 -27.07
N LEU A 27 11.66 -17.21 -27.27
CA LEU A 27 10.39 -16.63 -27.72
C LEU A 27 9.85 -15.61 -26.72
N THR A 28 9.89 -15.93 -25.43
CA THR A 28 9.44 -15.01 -24.37
C THR A 28 10.24 -13.72 -24.38
N PHE A 29 11.58 -13.77 -24.42
CA PHE A 29 12.40 -12.56 -24.38
C PHE A 29 12.38 -11.76 -25.68
N ILE A 30 12.24 -12.41 -26.84
CA ILE A 30 12.06 -11.71 -28.13
C ILE A 30 10.75 -10.91 -28.12
N ILE A 31 9.68 -11.48 -27.58
CA ILE A 31 8.41 -10.74 -27.44
C ILE A 31 8.59 -9.60 -26.44
N LEU A 32 9.10 -9.90 -25.24
CA LEU A 32 9.15 -8.97 -24.13
C LEU A 32 10.04 -7.74 -24.38
N PHE A 33 11.17 -7.93 -25.05
CA PHE A 33 12.16 -6.88 -25.26
C PHE A 33 12.01 -6.27 -26.66
N PRO A 34 12.54 -6.84 -27.76
CA PRO A 34 12.64 -6.11 -29.02
C PRO A 34 11.28 -5.86 -29.68
N ILE A 35 10.29 -6.75 -29.56
CA ILE A 35 8.96 -6.54 -30.17
C ILE A 35 8.18 -5.46 -29.42
N LEU A 36 8.03 -5.58 -28.09
CA LEU A 36 7.35 -4.54 -27.31
C LEU A 36 8.07 -3.19 -27.40
N CYS A 37 9.41 -3.19 -27.41
CA CYS A 37 10.21 -1.99 -27.65
C CYS A 37 9.88 -1.33 -28.99
N ALA A 38 9.80 -2.11 -30.07
CA ALA A 38 9.48 -1.58 -31.39
C ALA A 38 8.04 -1.02 -31.46
N ILE A 39 7.07 -1.70 -30.83
CA ILE A 39 5.68 -1.23 -30.74
C ILE A 39 5.62 0.09 -29.97
N GLN A 40 6.30 0.18 -28.83
CA GLN A 40 6.28 1.38 -28.00
C GLN A 40 6.90 2.58 -28.72
N VAL A 41 8.05 2.39 -29.37
CA VAL A 41 8.68 3.41 -30.25
C VAL A 41 7.76 3.83 -31.40
N SER A 42 7.05 2.88 -32.02
CA SER A 42 6.09 3.18 -33.09
C SER A 42 4.90 4.02 -32.60
N ASN A 43 4.40 3.74 -31.38
CA ASN A 43 3.29 4.50 -30.81
C ASN A 43 3.69 5.95 -30.52
N PHE A 44 4.91 6.17 -30.00
CA PHE A 44 5.45 7.50 -29.75
C PHE A 44 5.57 8.30 -31.06
N ARG A 45 6.15 7.70 -32.10
CA ARG A 45 6.24 8.32 -33.43
C ARG A 45 4.88 8.57 -34.10
N GLY A 46 3.86 7.79 -33.75
CA GLY A 46 2.49 7.94 -34.22
C GLY A 46 1.70 9.08 -33.56
N GLY A 47 2.31 9.85 -32.67
CA GLY A 47 1.68 11.00 -31.99
C GLY A 47 0.87 10.63 -30.75
N ALA A 48 1.09 9.45 -30.16
CA ALA A 48 0.42 9.04 -28.92
C ALA A 48 0.94 9.78 -27.67
N SER A 49 2.07 10.49 -27.77
CA SER A 49 2.71 11.29 -26.70
C SER A 49 3.35 12.55 -27.28
N LEU A 50 3.31 13.65 -26.52
CA LEU A 50 3.90 14.95 -26.91
C LEU A 50 5.18 15.30 -26.11
N GLU A 51 5.65 14.41 -25.23
CA GLU A 51 6.74 14.67 -24.28
C GLU A 51 7.87 13.62 -24.37
N LEU A 52 9.01 14.01 -24.96
CA LEU A 52 10.20 13.16 -25.13
C LEU A 52 10.76 12.61 -23.80
N GLU A 53 10.68 13.37 -22.71
CA GLU A 53 11.19 12.93 -21.40
C GLU A 53 10.36 11.78 -20.82
N TRP A 54 9.03 11.84 -20.95
CA TRP A 54 8.16 10.74 -20.59
C TRP A 54 8.44 9.50 -21.45
N GLU A 55 8.60 9.69 -22.76
CA GLU A 55 8.98 8.59 -23.66
C GLU A 55 10.29 7.92 -23.23
N LEU A 56 11.30 8.72 -22.88
CA LEU A 56 12.59 8.21 -22.39
C LEU A 56 12.48 7.51 -21.03
N ASP A 57 11.66 7.99 -20.08
CA ASP A 57 11.42 7.29 -18.80
C ASP A 57 10.76 5.92 -19.04
N GLN A 58 9.75 5.86 -19.90
CA GLN A 58 9.08 4.61 -20.26
C GLN A 58 10.04 3.60 -20.90
N LEU A 59 10.87 4.05 -21.86
CA LEU A 59 11.86 3.19 -22.52
C LEU A 59 12.95 2.74 -21.54
N THR A 60 13.38 3.63 -20.64
CA THR A 60 14.36 3.33 -19.58
C THR A 60 13.83 2.28 -18.61
N GLY A 61 12.57 2.43 -18.17
CA GLY A 61 11.89 1.45 -17.34
C GLY A 61 11.76 0.09 -18.04
N MET A 62 11.43 0.09 -19.33
CA MET A 62 11.26 -1.13 -20.13
C MET A 62 12.55 -1.95 -20.26
N VAL A 63 13.69 -1.31 -20.59
CA VAL A 63 14.99 -2.00 -20.74
C VAL A 63 15.68 -2.27 -19.39
N GLY A 64 15.31 -1.53 -18.35
CA GLY A 64 15.91 -1.60 -17.02
C GLY A 64 15.33 -2.67 -16.11
N SER A 65 15.64 -2.58 -14.81
CA SER A 65 15.09 -3.47 -13.78
C SER A 65 13.67 -3.08 -13.33
N ARG A 66 13.25 -1.82 -13.55
CA ARG A 66 11.95 -1.27 -13.11
C ARG A 66 10.82 -1.66 -14.09
N ASN A 67 10.59 -2.96 -14.27
CA ASN A 67 9.56 -3.48 -15.18
C ASN A 67 8.86 -4.69 -14.56
N ASP A 68 7.58 -4.53 -14.21
CA ASP A 68 6.76 -5.56 -13.56
C ASP A 68 6.63 -6.84 -14.38
N ILE A 69 6.46 -6.72 -15.71
CA ILE A 69 6.33 -7.86 -16.61
C ILE A 69 7.66 -8.63 -16.65
N THR A 70 8.78 -7.92 -16.74
CA THR A 70 10.12 -8.53 -16.67
C THR A 70 10.35 -9.23 -15.34
N ILE A 71 9.98 -8.62 -14.22
CA ILE A 71 10.06 -9.25 -12.89
C ILE A 71 9.27 -10.55 -12.87
N PHE A 72 8.01 -10.53 -13.31
CA PHE A 72 7.16 -11.71 -13.37
C PHE A 72 7.74 -12.83 -14.26
N VAL A 73 8.20 -12.48 -15.46
CA VAL A 73 8.83 -13.42 -16.40
C VAL A 73 10.11 -14.02 -15.81
N VAL A 74 10.96 -13.21 -15.16
CA VAL A 74 12.18 -13.69 -14.51
C VAL A 74 11.88 -14.71 -13.42
N ILE A 75 10.88 -14.44 -12.57
CA ILE A 75 10.42 -15.37 -11.53
C ILE A 75 9.97 -16.68 -12.18
N LEU A 76 9.12 -16.61 -13.21
CA LEU A 76 8.59 -17.79 -13.90
C LEU A 76 9.71 -18.60 -14.57
N CYS A 77 10.62 -17.94 -15.28
CA CYS A 77 11.79 -18.58 -15.90
C CYS A 77 12.68 -19.26 -14.86
N ALA A 78 12.93 -18.62 -13.71
CA ALA A 78 13.73 -19.19 -12.63
C ALA A 78 13.08 -20.48 -12.08
N VAL A 79 11.77 -20.46 -11.85
CA VAL A 79 11.03 -21.64 -11.37
C VAL A 79 11.04 -22.76 -12.42
N VAL A 80 10.71 -22.45 -13.68
CA VAL A 80 10.71 -23.44 -14.78
C VAL A 80 12.10 -24.04 -14.99
N CYS A 81 13.15 -23.22 -14.97
CA CYS A 81 14.53 -23.69 -15.12
C CYS A 81 14.94 -24.58 -13.93
N GLY A 82 14.56 -24.23 -12.70
CA GLY A 82 14.87 -25.00 -11.50
C GLY A 82 14.24 -26.39 -11.50
N LEU A 83 12.94 -26.44 -11.82
CA LEU A 83 12.18 -27.68 -11.89
C LEU A 83 12.66 -28.57 -13.06
N SER A 84 12.84 -28.00 -14.26
CA SER A 84 13.22 -28.76 -15.45
C SER A 84 14.65 -29.32 -15.37
N GLY A 85 15.59 -28.57 -14.80
CA GLY A 85 17.00 -28.99 -14.69
C GLY A 85 17.21 -30.21 -13.80
N PHE A 86 16.35 -30.39 -12.81
CA PHE A 86 16.45 -31.48 -11.82
C PHE A 86 15.26 -32.44 -11.86
N TYR A 87 14.45 -32.39 -12.92
CA TYR A 87 13.24 -33.20 -13.07
C TYR A 87 13.49 -34.71 -12.94
N TYR A 88 14.70 -35.18 -13.26
CA TYR A 88 15.07 -36.59 -13.12
C TYR A 88 15.00 -37.08 -11.67
N LEU A 89 15.16 -36.21 -10.66
CA LEU A 89 15.09 -36.54 -9.24
C LEU A 89 13.70 -36.98 -8.76
N HIS A 90 12.67 -36.81 -9.59
CA HIS A 90 11.30 -37.23 -9.29
C HIS A 90 10.96 -38.64 -9.80
N SER A 91 11.86 -39.29 -10.53
CA SER A 91 11.63 -40.63 -11.11
C SER A 91 12.75 -41.58 -10.76
N ARG A 92 12.42 -42.71 -10.12
CA ARG A 92 13.39 -43.75 -9.74
C ARG A 92 14.23 -44.21 -10.93
N LYS A 93 13.58 -44.54 -12.06
CA LYS A 93 14.24 -44.97 -13.29
C LYS A 93 15.27 -43.95 -13.80
N LYS A 94 14.93 -42.66 -13.74
CA LYS A 94 15.85 -41.59 -14.19
C LYS A 94 16.97 -41.37 -13.19
N VAL A 95 16.70 -41.42 -11.88
CA VAL A 95 17.74 -41.34 -10.85
C VAL A 95 18.76 -42.47 -11.00
N ASP A 96 18.31 -43.71 -11.21
CA ASP A 96 19.21 -44.87 -11.42
C ASP A 96 20.13 -44.67 -12.63
N PHE A 97 19.59 -44.12 -13.73
CA PHE A 97 20.39 -43.77 -14.90
C PHE A 97 21.39 -42.64 -14.59
N TYR A 98 20.94 -41.52 -14.02
CA TYR A 98 21.80 -40.36 -13.78
C TYR A 98 22.89 -40.64 -12.73
N HIS A 99 22.57 -41.42 -11.69
CA HIS A 99 23.51 -41.74 -10.62
C HIS A 99 24.42 -42.94 -10.94
N SER A 100 24.21 -43.66 -12.05
CA SER A 100 25.14 -44.69 -12.55
C SER A 100 26.18 -44.15 -13.53
N ILE A 101 26.05 -42.91 -13.99
CA ILE A 101 27.09 -42.24 -14.81
C ILE A 101 28.36 -42.11 -13.95
N PRO A 102 29.55 -42.51 -14.45
CA PRO A 102 30.80 -42.54 -13.67
C PRO A 102 31.41 -41.13 -13.49
N VAL A 103 30.62 -40.21 -12.92
CA VAL A 103 30.99 -38.83 -12.62
C VAL A 103 30.50 -38.47 -11.21
N ARG A 104 31.18 -37.52 -10.58
CA ARG A 104 30.78 -37.05 -9.25
C ARG A 104 29.43 -36.36 -9.30
N ARG A 105 28.62 -36.54 -8.25
CA ARG A 105 27.29 -35.93 -8.12
C ARG A 105 27.35 -34.41 -8.27
N GLU A 106 28.35 -33.77 -7.67
CA GLU A 106 28.56 -32.32 -7.75
C GLU A 106 28.77 -31.84 -9.19
N VAL A 107 29.42 -32.65 -10.03
CA VAL A 107 29.65 -32.32 -11.45
C VAL A 107 28.35 -32.38 -12.25
N LEU A 108 27.49 -33.38 -11.98
CA LEU A 108 26.14 -33.45 -12.57
C LEU A 108 25.29 -32.26 -12.15
N PHE A 109 25.33 -31.91 -10.86
CA PHE A 109 24.63 -30.75 -10.33
C PHE A 109 25.10 -29.46 -11.02
N LEU A 110 26.41 -29.23 -11.09
CA LEU A 110 26.99 -28.04 -11.71
C LEU A 110 26.64 -27.92 -13.20
N ALA A 111 26.64 -29.04 -13.93
CA ALA A 111 26.27 -29.04 -15.35
C ALA A 111 24.80 -28.60 -15.54
N SER A 112 23.86 -29.22 -14.83
CA SER A 112 22.44 -28.84 -14.91
C SER A 112 22.18 -27.44 -14.35
N TYR A 113 22.91 -27.04 -13.30
CA TYR A 113 22.80 -25.72 -12.68
C TYR A 113 23.18 -24.60 -13.65
N LEU A 114 24.39 -24.68 -14.25
CA LEU A 114 24.88 -23.69 -15.20
C LEU A 114 24.04 -23.65 -16.48
N ASN A 115 23.57 -24.80 -16.97
CA ASN A 115 22.66 -24.81 -18.11
C ASN A 115 21.36 -24.05 -17.84
N GLY A 116 20.78 -24.17 -16.64
CA GLY A 116 19.61 -23.37 -16.28
C GLY A 116 19.89 -21.86 -16.36
N ILE A 117 21.08 -21.42 -15.94
CA ILE A 117 21.50 -20.02 -16.10
C ILE A 117 21.62 -19.65 -17.58
N PHE A 118 22.28 -20.47 -18.40
CA PHE A 118 22.46 -20.17 -19.83
C PHE A 118 21.14 -20.16 -20.62
N ILE A 119 20.20 -21.05 -20.29
CA ILE A 119 18.85 -21.10 -20.89
C ILE A 119 18.11 -19.77 -20.72
N TYR A 120 18.28 -19.11 -19.57
CA TYR A 120 17.67 -17.81 -19.30
C TYR A 120 18.53 -16.65 -19.82
N PHE A 121 19.81 -16.62 -19.46
CA PHE A 121 20.66 -15.44 -19.60
C PHE A 121 20.98 -15.12 -21.06
N ILE A 122 21.27 -16.15 -21.88
CA ILE A 122 21.67 -15.93 -23.27
C ILE A 122 20.52 -15.31 -24.08
N PRO A 123 19.29 -15.88 -24.09
CA PRO A 123 18.20 -15.29 -24.86
C PRO A 123 17.76 -13.92 -24.32
N TYR A 124 17.82 -13.70 -23.00
CA TYR A 124 17.55 -12.40 -22.40
C TYR A 124 18.51 -11.33 -22.89
N VAL A 125 19.83 -11.54 -22.80
CA VAL A 125 20.84 -10.55 -23.22
C VAL A 125 20.76 -10.29 -24.72
N ILE A 126 20.58 -11.33 -25.55
CA ILE A 126 20.42 -11.15 -27.00
C ILE A 126 19.20 -10.27 -27.30
N SER A 127 18.06 -10.53 -26.67
CA SER A 127 16.82 -9.78 -26.90
C SER A 127 16.94 -8.33 -26.42
N LEU A 128 17.61 -8.10 -25.29
CA LEU A 128 17.89 -6.77 -24.80
C LEU A 128 18.82 -6.00 -25.77
N CYS A 129 19.88 -6.64 -26.28
CA CYS A 129 20.74 -6.05 -27.31
C CYS A 129 19.97 -5.68 -28.58
N LEU A 130 19.03 -6.54 -29.03
CA LEU A 130 18.16 -6.23 -30.16
C LEU A 130 17.27 -5.01 -29.88
N SER A 131 16.78 -4.86 -28.65
CA SER A 131 16.01 -3.67 -28.25
C SER A 131 16.85 -2.41 -28.30
N LEU A 132 18.10 -2.46 -27.82
CA LEU A 132 19.03 -1.33 -27.92
C LEU A 132 19.33 -0.96 -29.38
N ILE A 133 19.36 -1.93 -30.30
CA ILE A 133 19.48 -1.67 -31.75
C ILE A 133 18.23 -0.94 -32.26
N VAL A 134 17.02 -1.36 -31.87
CA VAL A 134 15.76 -0.68 -32.22
C VAL A 134 15.76 0.76 -31.71
N LEU A 135 16.14 0.98 -30.44
CA LEU A 135 16.23 2.32 -29.86
C LEU A 135 17.26 3.20 -30.57
N LYS A 136 18.43 2.64 -30.88
CA LYS A 136 19.48 3.34 -31.61
C LYS A 136 19.02 3.71 -33.02
N ALA A 137 18.33 2.82 -33.72
CA ALA A 137 17.82 3.07 -35.08
C ALA A 137 16.74 4.15 -35.12
N ASN A 138 16.16 4.51 -33.97
CA ASN A 138 15.10 5.51 -33.85
C ASN A 138 15.52 6.75 -33.04
N ASP A 139 16.83 6.95 -32.79
CA ASP A 139 17.42 8.10 -32.09
C ASP A 139 17.01 8.28 -30.63
N TYR A 140 16.54 7.21 -29.97
CA TYR A 140 16.19 7.22 -28.55
C TYR A 140 17.35 6.90 -27.61
N ILE A 141 18.51 6.47 -28.11
CA ILE A 141 19.59 5.98 -27.24
C ILE A 141 20.30 7.14 -26.51
N ASN A 142 20.38 7.03 -25.19
CA ASN A 142 21.10 7.97 -24.32
C ASN A 142 21.87 7.21 -23.21
N GLN A 143 22.64 7.95 -22.40
CA GLN A 143 23.42 7.35 -21.31
C GLN A 143 22.54 6.65 -20.28
N GLU A 144 21.37 7.20 -19.97
CA GLU A 144 20.47 6.67 -18.95
C GLU A 144 19.89 5.31 -19.35
N ILE A 145 19.43 5.16 -20.59
CA ILE A 145 18.94 3.90 -21.17
C ILE A 145 20.01 2.82 -21.14
N VAL A 146 21.26 3.15 -21.51
CA VAL A 146 22.37 2.19 -21.50
C VAL A 146 22.69 1.75 -20.07
N LEU A 147 22.74 2.68 -19.11
CA LEU A 147 22.97 2.36 -17.70
C LEU A 147 21.81 1.53 -17.12
N ALA A 148 20.57 1.86 -17.47
CA ALA A 148 19.39 1.11 -17.06
C ALA A 148 19.43 -0.32 -17.61
N ALA A 149 19.76 -0.50 -18.89
CA ALA A 149 19.90 -1.83 -19.49
C ALA A 149 21.00 -2.66 -18.79
N LEU A 150 22.16 -2.06 -18.48
CA LEU A 150 23.24 -2.74 -17.75
C LEU A 150 22.83 -3.10 -16.31
N ALA A 151 22.16 -2.19 -15.61
CA ALA A 151 21.61 -2.44 -14.28
C ALA A 151 20.56 -3.56 -14.33
N GLY A 152 19.68 -3.54 -15.34
CA GLY A 152 18.69 -4.58 -15.62
C GLY A 152 19.33 -5.95 -15.78
N ILE A 153 20.39 -6.07 -16.60
CA ILE A 153 21.14 -7.33 -16.76
C ILE A 153 21.61 -7.87 -15.40
N GLY A 154 22.25 -7.02 -14.60
CA GLY A 154 22.81 -7.42 -13.31
C GLY A 154 21.74 -7.83 -12.28
N ILE A 155 20.73 -6.98 -12.10
CA ILE A 155 19.67 -7.18 -11.09
C ILE A 155 18.80 -8.39 -11.47
N ASN A 156 18.35 -8.47 -12.72
CA ASN A 156 17.48 -9.55 -13.17
C ASN A 156 18.22 -10.91 -13.12
N LEU A 157 19.52 -10.95 -13.48
CA LEU A 157 20.34 -12.16 -13.34
C LEU A 157 20.55 -12.57 -11.87
N LEU A 158 20.81 -11.60 -10.98
CA LEU A 158 20.97 -11.88 -9.55
C LEU A 158 19.71 -12.51 -8.97
N PHE A 159 18.55 -11.92 -9.23
CA PHE A 159 17.29 -12.41 -8.70
C PHE A 159 16.79 -13.67 -9.40
N PHE A 160 17.10 -13.85 -10.70
CA PHE A 160 16.98 -15.14 -11.35
C PHE A 160 17.76 -16.20 -10.57
N CYS A 161 19.06 -15.97 -10.30
CA CYS A 161 19.91 -16.92 -9.58
C CYS A 161 19.38 -17.23 -8.17
N LEU A 162 18.92 -16.22 -7.43
CA LEU A 162 18.34 -16.39 -6.10
C LEU A 162 17.11 -17.30 -6.14
N ILE A 163 16.12 -16.96 -6.96
CA ILE A 163 14.83 -17.67 -7.06
C ILE A 163 15.03 -19.07 -7.66
N TYR A 164 15.90 -19.18 -8.65
CA TYR A 164 16.31 -20.44 -9.26
C TYR A 164 16.93 -21.38 -8.22
N THR A 165 17.85 -20.87 -7.39
CA THR A 165 18.48 -21.64 -6.32
C THR A 165 17.47 -22.08 -5.25
N VAL A 166 16.56 -21.18 -4.85
CA VAL A 166 15.48 -21.52 -3.91
C VAL A 166 14.56 -22.60 -4.48
N THR A 167 14.22 -22.52 -5.75
CA THR A 167 13.46 -23.56 -6.46
C THR A 167 14.21 -24.89 -6.44
N ILE A 168 15.52 -24.88 -6.72
CA ILE A 168 16.35 -26.08 -6.68
C ILE A 168 16.37 -26.67 -5.26
N ILE A 169 16.48 -25.86 -4.21
CA ILE A 169 16.38 -26.33 -2.81
C ILE A 169 15.04 -27.03 -2.58
N ALA A 170 13.92 -26.45 -3.06
CA ALA A 170 12.62 -27.12 -2.98
C ALA A 170 12.63 -28.47 -3.70
N VAL A 171 13.22 -28.56 -4.90
CA VAL A 171 13.42 -29.83 -5.62
C VAL A 171 14.28 -30.79 -4.79
N MET A 172 15.35 -30.34 -4.13
CA MET A 172 16.23 -31.18 -3.31
C MET A 172 15.53 -31.76 -2.07
N LEU A 173 14.60 -31.00 -1.48
CA LEU A 173 13.86 -31.42 -0.30
C LEU A 173 12.68 -32.36 -0.61
N THR A 174 12.27 -32.45 -1.87
CA THR A 174 11.04 -33.11 -2.30
C THR A 174 11.31 -34.21 -3.34
N GLY A 175 10.52 -35.28 -3.32
CA GLY A 175 10.67 -36.40 -4.26
C GLY A 175 9.66 -36.38 -5.41
N ASN A 176 8.75 -35.41 -5.47
CA ASN A 176 7.66 -35.32 -6.44
C ASN A 176 7.52 -33.88 -6.98
N LEU A 177 7.28 -33.74 -8.30
CA LEU A 177 7.15 -32.46 -8.99
C LEU A 177 6.09 -31.53 -8.37
N ILE A 178 4.89 -32.05 -8.07
CA ILE A 178 3.80 -31.23 -7.52
C ILE A 178 4.22 -30.64 -6.17
N ILE A 179 4.88 -31.44 -5.33
CA ILE A 179 5.35 -31.00 -4.02
C ILE A 179 6.53 -30.03 -4.16
N SER A 180 7.41 -30.19 -5.15
CA SER A 180 8.44 -29.19 -5.46
C SER A 180 7.83 -27.85 -5.87
N ILE A 181 6.76 -27.83 -6.67
CA ILE A 181 6.04 -26.61 -7.05
C ILE A 181 5.44 -25.95 -5.81
N CYS A 182 4.70 -26.71 -4.99
CA CYS A 182 4.13 -26.19 -3.74
C CYS A 182 5.21 -25.68 -2.79
N GLY A 183 6.30 -26.42 -2.59
CA GLY A 183 7.42 -26.05 -1.75
C GLY A 183 8.15 -24.80 -2.25
N THR A 184 8.28 -24.64 -3.57
CA THR A 184 8.81 -23.41 -4.19
C THR A 184 7.92 -22.23 -3.86
N GLY A 185 6.60 -22.36 -4.08
CA GLY A 185 5.63 -21.33 -3.72
C GLY A 185 5.76 -20.91 -2.25
N VAL A 186 5.80 -21.89 -1.32
CA VAL A 186 6.01 -21.65 0.11
C VAL A 186 7.28 -20.84 0.35
N PHE A 187 8.45 -21.26 -0.15
CA PHE A 187 9.69 -20.50 0.12
C PHE A 187 9.68 -19.07 -0.43
N LEU A 188 8.94 -18.82 -1.51
CA LEU A 188 8.88 -17.49 -2.12
C LEU A 188 7.99 -16.52 -1.32
N VAL A 189 6.86 -17.00 -0.77
CA VAL A 189 5.82 -16.12 -0.18
C VAL A 189 5.63 -16.27 1.33
N TYR A 190 6.23 -17.26 1.98
CA TYR A 190 5.91 -17.59 3.39
C TYR A 190 6.13 -16.42 4.36
N VAL A 191 7.27 -15.71 4.24
CA VAL A 191 7.61 -14.61 5.16
C VAL A 191 6.65 -13.43 5.06
N PRO A 192 6.37 -12.85 3.88
CA PRO A 192 5.37 -11.79 3.76
C PRO A 192 3.99 -12.26 4.17
N ALA A 193 3.59 -13.50 3.83
CA ALA A 193 2.30 -14.05 4.26
C ALA A 193 2.15 -14.11 5.80
N VAL A 194 3.19 -14.56 6.52
CA VAL A 194 3.18 -14.59 7.99
C VAL A 194 3.21 -13.18 8.59
N ARG A 195 3.92 -12.23 7.96
CA ARG A 195 3.94 -10.82 8.40
C ARG A 195 2.56 -10.18 8.28
N GLU A 196 1.90 -10.38 7.15
CA GLU A 196 0.54 -9.88 6.94
C GLU A 196 -0.47 -10.58 7.85
N LEU A 197 -0.32 -11.89 8.09
CA LEU A 197 -1.12 -12.60 9.07
C LEU A 197 -0.94 -12.04 10.48
N LYS A 198 0.30 -11.75 10.92
CA LYS A 198 0.58 -11.09 12.21
C LYS A 198 -0.14 -9.75 12.28
N ASN A 199 -0.02 -8.92 11.24
CA ASN A 199 -0.67 -7.61 11.18
C ASN A 199 -2.19 -7.76 11.27
N ALA A 200 -2.79 -8.68 10.51
CA ALA A 200 -4.23 -8.91 10.51
C ALA A 200 -4.74 -9.45 11.86
N LEU A 201 -4.00 -10.35 12.50
CA LEU A 201 -4.30 -10.84 13.85
C LEU A 201 -4.25 -9.70 14.87
N CYS A 202 -3.17 -8.91 14.89
CA CYS A 202 -3.05 -7.78 15.80
C CYS A 202 -4.15 -6.74 15.57
N LEU A 203 -4.48 -6.43 14.31
CA LEU A 203 -5.59 -5.55 13.95
C LEU A 203 -6.95 -6.09 14.44
N SER A 204 -7.13 -7.41 14.44
CA SER A 204 -8.39 -8.05 14.80
C SER A 204 -8.62 -8.20 16.30
N PHE A 205 -7.56 -8.19 17.10
CA PHE A 205 -7.63 -8.46 18.55
C PHE A 205 -7.18 -7.30 19.43
N PHE A 206 -6.32 -6.41 18.93
CA PHE A 206 -5.83 -5.25 19.68
C PHE A 206 -6.45 -3.96 19.15
N SER A 207 -7.33 -3.39 19.95
CA SER A 207 -7.98 -2.11 19.67
C SER A 207 -6.95 -1.00 19.46
N SER A 208 -5.88 -1.01 20.26
CA SER A 208 -4.86 0.03 20.31
C SER A 208 -3.70 -0.15 19.33
N TYR A 209 -3.69 -1.24 18.54
CA TYR A 209 -2.57 -1.56 17.66
C TYR A 209 -2.31 -0.45 16.62
N PHE A 210 -1.10 -0.38 16.10
CA PHE A 210 -0.78 0.56 15.02
C PHE A 210 -0.05 -0.22 13.94
N THR A 211 -0.61 -0.23 12.73
CA THR A 211 0.05 -0.85 11.58
C THR A 211 1.18 0.06 11.15
N ARG A 212 2.38 -0.24 11.63
CA ARG A 212 3.59 0.37 11.12
C ARG A 212 3.87 -0.22 9.73
N ARG A 213 4.04 0.62 8.72
CA ARG A 213 4.86 0.21 7.56
C ARG A 213 6.26 -0.02 8.08
N GLU A 214 6.60 -1.29 8.31
CA GLU A 214 7.96 -1.66 8.69
C GLU A 214 8.90 -1.15 7.60
N THR A 215 9.81 -0.25 7.96
CA THR A 215 10.97 0.06 7.12
C THR A 215 11.68 -1.25 6.81
N MET A 216 11.99 -1.51 5.54
CA MET A 216 12.64 -2.75 5.10
C MET A 216 13.69 -3.24 6.10
N GLY A 217 13.39 -4.37 6.73
CA GLY A 217 14.25 -5.03 7.70
C GLY A 217 14.90 -6.28 7.13
N ILE A 218 15.62 -7.02 7.98
CA ILE A 218 16.21 -8.32 7.61
C ILE A 218 15.15 -9.28 7.04
N SER A 219 13.90 -9.16 7.49
CA SER A 219 12.75 -9.94 7.01
C SER A 219 12.49 -9.79 5.51
N SER A 220 12.74 -8.64 4.90
CA SER A 220 12.56 -8.42 3.46
C SER A 220 13.55 -9.24 2.62
N PHE A 221 14.74 -9.56 3.14
CA PHE A 221 15.72 -10.43 2.48
C PHE A 221 15.35 -11.92 2.54
N LEU A 222 14.47 -12.31 3.47
CA LEU A 222 14.02 -13.70 3.62
C LEU A 222 12.93 -14.08 2.61
N SER A 223 12.33 -13.12 1.90
CA SER A 223 11.46 -13.38 0.75
C SER A 223 12.15 -12.94 -0.54
N PRO A 224 12.55 -13.89 -1.41
CA PRO A 224 13.19 -13.58 -2.69
C PRO A 224 12.36 -12.63 -3.58
N ILE A 225 11.03 -12.75 -3.57
CA ILE A 225 10.13 -11.90 -4.37
C ILE A 225 10.07 -10.48 -3.79
N GLU A 226 9.82 -10.35 -2.47
CA GLU A 226 9.78 -9.04 -1.80
C GLU A 226 11.12 -8.30 -2.00
N ASN A 227 12.24 -9.00 -1.84
CA ASN A 227 13.57 -8.43 -2.07
C ASN A 227 13.78 -8.00 -3.53
N TYR A 228 13.33 -8.80 -4.50
CA TYR A 228 13.46 -8.47 -5.92
C TYR A 228 12.72 -7.18 -6.26
N VAL A 229 11.43 -7.09 -5.91
CA VAL A 229 10.61 -5.91 -6.15
C VAL A 229 11.25 -4.67 -5.52
N ASN A 230 11.67 -4.77 -4.25
CA ASN A 230 12.26 -3.62 -3.56
C ASN A 230 13.56 -3.11 -4.20
N ILE A 231 14.46 -4.00 -4.65
CA ILE A 231 15.70 -3.59 -5.33
C ILE A 231 15.39 -3.11 -6.76
N ALA A 232 14.52 -3.80 -7.49
CA ALA A 232 14.20 -3.46 -8.87
C ALA A 232 13.55 -2.08 -9.01
N PHE A 233 12.70 -1.71 -8.06
CA PHE A 233 12.01 -0.41 -7.99
C PHE A 233 12.76 0.68 -7.22
N GLY A 234 14.01 0.45 -6.80
CA GLY A 234 14.79 1.48 -6.10
C GLY A 234 14.23 1.88 -4.74
N SER A 235 13.44 1.01 -4.09
CA SER A 235 12.91 1.26 -2.73
C SER A 235 14.03 1.44 -1.70
N LEU A 236 15.23 0.94 -2.01
CA LEU A 236 16.47 1.20 -1.29
C LEU A 236 17.24 2.35 -1.98
N LYS A 237 17.67 3.36 -1.22
CA LYS A 237 18.45 4.50 -1.73
C LYS A 237 19.87 4.54 -1.18
N GLY A 238 20.78 5.16 -1.94
CA GLY A 238 22.17 5.41 -1.54
C GLY A 238 22.91 4.12 -1.18
N SER A 239 23.68 4.14 -0.09
CA SER A 239 24.47 2.99 0.37
C SER A 239 23.63 1.73 0.66
N ARG A 240 22.36 1.90 1.08
CA ARG A 240 21.46 0.77 1.37
C ARG A 240 21.13 -0.05 0.13
N TYR A 241 21.06 0.58 -1.04
CA TYR A 241 20.84 -0.12 -2.31
C TYR A 241 21.97 -1.10 -2.61
N ILE A 242 23.22 -0.61 -2.49
CA ILE A 242 24.43 -1.39 -2.72
C ILE A 242 24.54 -2.49 -1.67
N TYR A 243 24.29 -2.20 -0.38
CA TYR A 243 24.25 -3.23 0.66
C TYR A 243 23.19 -4.31 0.38
N GLY A 244 22.02 -3.92 -0.12
CA GLY A 244 20.97 -4.85 -0.51
C GLY A 244 21.43 -5.82 -1.59
N ILE A 245 22.10 -5.33 -2.63
CA ILE A 245 22.68 -6.17 -3.70
C ILE A 245 23.76 -7.10 -3.13
N VAL A 246 24.70 -6.58 -2.34
CA VAL A 246 25.81 -7.38 -1.77
C VAL A 246 25.29 -8.48 -0.83
N ILE A 247 24.34 -8.16 0.04
CA ILE A 247 23.69 -9.13 0.93
C ILE A 247 22.96 -10.19 0.11
N THR A 248 22.25 -9.79 -0.95
CA THR A 248 21.53 -10.72 -1.84
C THR A 248 22.48 -11.66 -2.57
N CYS A 249 23.63 -11.16 -3.05
CA CYS A 249 24.70 -11.98 -3.61
C CYS A 249 25.22 -13.00 -2.58
N ALA A 250 25.51 -12.55 -1.35
CA ALA A 250 25.99 -13.43 -0.28
C ALA A 250 24.96 -14.51 0.08
N ILE A 251 23.68 -14.15 0.22
CA ILE A 251 22.58 -15.10 0.46
C ILE A 251 22.48 -16.12 -0.67
N THR A 252 22.55 -15.66 -1.93
CA THR A 252 22.48 -16.54 -3.10
C THR A 252 23.62 -17.56 -3.11
N LEU A 253 24.85 -17.15 -2.78
CA LEU A 253 26.01 -18.04 -2.68
C LEU A 253 25.88 -19.05 -1.52
N VAL A 254 25.38 -18.61 -0.36
CA VAL A 254 25.11 -19.50 0.78
C VAL A 254 24.05 -20.54 0.42
N LEU A 255 22.95 -20.12 -0.22
CA LEU A 255 21.89 -21.02 -0.68
C LEU A 255 22.38 -21.98 -1.77
N PHE A 256 23.26 -21.53 -2.66
CA PHE A 256 23.89 -22.38 -3.65
C PHE A 256 24.74 -23.49 -3.01
N GLY A 257 25.55 -23.13 -2.01
CA GLY A 257 26.29 -24.09 -1.20
C GLY A 257 25.36 -25.09 -0.49
N LEU A 258 24.25 -24.61 0.09
CA LEU A 258 23.22 -25.45 0.69
C LEU A 258 22.58 -26.40 -0.33
N ALA A 259 22.27 -25.93 -1.54
CA ALA A 259 21.70 -26.75 -2.61
C ALA A 259 22.64 -27.90 -3.00
N ILE A 260 23.95 -27.64 -3.12
CA ILE A 260 24.97 -28.67 -3.37
C ILE A 260 25.02 -29.67 -2.20
N LEU A 261 25.03 -29.20 -0.96
CA LEU A 261 25.06 -30.05 0.22
C LEU A 261 23.83 -30.97 0.31
N LEU A 262 22.64 -30.43 0.02
CA LEU A 262 21.39 -31.19 -0.02
C LEU A 262 21.41 -32.21 -1.15
N TYR A 263 21.87 -31.84 -2.35
CA TYR A 263 22.00 -32.76 -3.49
C TYR A 263 22.98 -33.91 -3.18
N ARG A 264 24.12 -33.61 -2.56
CA ARG A 264 25.12 -34.62 -2.16
C ARG A 264 24.57 -35.59 -1.13
N LYS A 265 23.82 -35.10 -0.12
CA LYS A 265 23.22 -35.93 0.94
C LYS A 265 21.91 -36.61 0.52
N ARG A 266 21.35 -36.29 -0.65
CA ARG A 266 20.08 -36.84 -1.11
C ARG A 266 20.18 -38.35 -1.36
N PRO A 267 19.38 -39.18 -0.66
CA PRO A 267 19.32 -40.61 -0.95
C PRO A 267 18.57 -40.88 -2.26
N SER A 268 19.08 -41.76 -3.10
CA SER A 268 18.51 -42.05 -4.43
C SER A 268 17.10 -42.68 -4.33
N GLU A 269 16.86 -43.46 -3.29
CA GLU A 269 15.63 -44.23 -3.03
C GLU A 269 14.42 -43.35 -2.64
N THR A 270 14.65 -42.05 -2.41
CA THR A 270 13.59 -41.09 -2.08
C THR A 270 12.89 -40.53 -3.31
N ALA A 271 13.36 -40.85 -4.53
CA ALA A 271 12.71 -40.45 -5.77
C ALA A 271 11.27 -41.00 -5.83
N GLY A 272 10.33 -40.10 -6.12
CA GLY A 272 8.88 -40.37 -6.13
C GLY A 272 8.21 -40.34 -4.75
N LYS A 273 8.95 -40.21 -3.64
CA LYS A 273 8.35 -39.95 -2.31
C LYS A 273 7.95 -38.49 -2.17
N SER A 274 7.16 -38.17 -1.15
CA SER A 274 6.69 -36.80 -0.92
C SER A 274 7.83 -35.86 -0.52
N MET A 275 8.51 -36.22 0.58
CA MET A 275 9.64 -35.51 1.16
C MET A 275 10.88 -36.40 1.21
N THR A 276 12.03 -35.82 0.86
CA THR A 276 13.33 -36.51 0.84
C THR A 276 13.83 -36.80 2.26
N PHE A 277 13.72 -35.82 3.17
CA PHE A 277 14.25 -35.92 4.54
C PHE A 277 13.10 -36.07 5.54
N ALA A 278 13.01 -37.24 6.20
CA ALA A 278 11.94 -37.52 7.16
C ALA A 278 11.89 -36.52 8.33
N ALA A 279 13.05 -36.06 8.81
CA ALA A 279 13.15 -35.07 9.89
C ALA A 279 12.56 -33.69 9.52
N ALA A 280 12.49 -33.35 8.23
CA ALA A 280 11.93 -32.08 7.78
C ALA A 280 10.39 -32.07 7.79
N LYS A 281 9.74 -33.25 7.67
CA LYS A 281 8.27 -33.38 7.65
C LYS A 281 7.58 -32.70 8.86
N PRO A 282 7.92 -33.01 10.13
CA PRO A 282 7.23 -32.41 11.27
C PRO A 282 7.47 -30.89 11.39
N ILE A 283 8.68 -30.43 11.05
CA ILE A 283 9.05 -29.00 11.12
C ILE A 283 8.26 -28.21 10.08
N ILE A 284 8.26 -28.64 8.82
CA ILE A 284 7.54 -27.94 7.74
C ILE A 284 6.04 -27.98 7.98
N ARG A 285 5.49 -29.10 8.47
CA ARG A 285 4.08 -29.18 8.84
C ARG A 285 3.70 -28.11 9.85
N PHE A 286 4.48 -27.97 10.91
CA PHE A 286 4.22 -26.98 11.95
C PHE A 286 4.17 -25.55 11.38
N PHE A 287 5.19 -25.18 10.61
CA PHE A 287 5.27 -23.86 10.00
C PHE A 287 4.16 -23.62 8.98
N LEU A 288 3.58 -24.64 8.36
CA LEU A 288 2.45 -24.46 7.44
C LEU A 288 1.09 -24.47 8.14
N VAL A 289 0.82 -25.45 9.00
CA VAL A 289 -0.50 -25.64 9.62
C VAL A 289 -0.86 -24.45 10.51
N VAL A 290 0.07 -23.95 11.33
CA VAL A 290 -0.25 -22.88 12.31
C VAL A 290 -0.69 -21.58 11.61
N PRO A 291 0.08 -21.01 10.66
CA PRO A 291 -0.35 -19.82 9.95
C PRO A 291 -1.59 -20.04 9.08
N LEU A 292 -1.72 -21.19 8.41
CA LEU A 292 -2.91 -21.49 7.59
C LEU A 292 -4.18 -21.56 8.44
N SER A 293 -4.09 -22.13 9.65
CA SER A 293 -5.22 -22.22 10.58
C SER A 293 -5.66 -20.84 11.06
N LEU A 294 -4.72 -20.04 11.56
CA LEU A 294 -5.02 -18.67 12.02
C LEU A 294 -5.49 -17.77 10.87
N GLY A 295 -4.90 -17.93 9.68
CA GLY A 295 -5.29 -17.22 8.46
C GLY A 295 -6.71 -17.56 8.01
N GLY A 296 -7.12 -18.83 8.08
CA GLY A 296 -8.50 -19.22 7.82
C GLY A 296 -9.50 -18.60 8.80
N GLY A 297 -9.11 -18.45 10.07
CA GLY A 297 -9.91 -17.73 11.07
C GLY A 297 -10.09 -16.26 10.72
N ILE A 298 -8.99 -15.57 10.38
CA ILE A 298 -9.03 -14.16 9.97
C ILE A 298 -9.85 -13.99 8.68
N PHE A 299 -9.66 -14.87 7.71
CA PHE A 299 -10.41 -14.85 6.46
C PHE A 299 -11.92 -14.93 6.71
N LEU A 300 -12.40 -15.94 7.46
CA LEU A 300 -13.84 -16.05 7.74
C LEU A 300 -14.37 -14.92 8.62
N LYS A 301 -13.58 -14.41 9.57
CA LYS A 301 -13.97 -13.23 10.37
C LYS A 301 -14.23 -12.00 9.49
N ASN A 302 -13.39 -11.78 8.47
CA ASN A 302 -13.48 -10.59 7.60
C ASN A 302 -14.50 -10.74 6.47
N VAL A 303 -14.86 -11.97 6.07
CA VAL A 303 -15.88 -12.20 5.03
C VAL A 303 -17.30 -11.94 5.54
N VAL A 304 -17.55 -12.09 6.85
CA VAL A 304 -18.87 -11.87 7.44
C VAL A 304 -19.01 -10.44 7.95
N SER A 305 -20.11 -9.77 7.55
CA SER A 305 -20.36 -8.34 7.79
C SER A 305 -20.30 -7.91 9.27
N LEU A 306 -20.62 -8.80 10.21
CA LEU A 306 -20.63 -8.50 11.65
C LEU A 306 -19.38 -8.97 12.41
N GLY A 307 -18.32 -9.42 11.74
CA GLY A 307 -16.98 -9.58 12.33
C GLY A 307 -16.88 -10.41 13.62
N HIS A 308 -17.83 -11.31 13.91
CA HIS A 308 -17.91 -11.99 15.19
C HIS A 308 -16.73 -12.94 15.45
N ASN A 309 -16.23 -12.96 16.69
CA ASN A 309 -15.16 -13.88 17.10
C ASN A 309 -15.54 -15.37 16.96
N ALA A 310 -16.83 -15.71 16.89
CA ALA A 310 -17.29 -17.07 16.59
C ALA A 310 -16.85 -17.53 15.20
N TRP A 311 -16.88 -16.65 14.19
CA TRP A 311 -16.41 -16.94 12.83
C TRP A 311 -14.90 -17.11 12.76
N PHE A 312 -14.16 -16.36 13.58
CA PHE A 312 -12.73 -16.59 13.73
C PHE A 312 -12.45 -17.99 14.28
N ILE A 313 -13.10 -18.39 15.38
CA ILE A 313 -12.92 -19.72 15.98
C ILE A 313 -13.29 -20.82 14.99
N PHE A 314 -14.46 -20.72 14.36
CA PHE A 314 -14.91 -21.69 13.36
C PHE A 314 -13.93 -21.77 12.19
N GLY A 315 -13.52 -20.63 11.62
CA GLY A 315 -12.56 -20.58 10.51
C GLY A 315 -11.20 -21.13 10.87
N THR A 316 -10.73 -20.89 12.10
CA THR A 316 -9.48 -21.47 12.59
C THR A 316 -9.57 -22.98 12.73
N VAL A 317 -10.64 -23.52 13.33
CA VAL A 317 -10.83 -24.96 13.47
C VAL A 317 -11.00 -25.64 12.10
N PHE A 318 -11.81 -25.06 11.22
CA PHE A 318 -12.05 -25.56 9.87
C PHE A 318 -10.76 -25.59 9.03
N ALA A 319 -10.02 -24.47 9.00
CA ALA A 319 -8.75 -24.39 8.29
C ALA A 319 -7.67 -25.27 8.92
N PHE A 320 -7.68 -25.49 10.24
CA PHE A 320 -6.80 -26.44 10.91
C PHE A 320 -7.05 -27.87 10.42
N ILE A 321 -8.30 -28.32 10.43
CA ILE A 321 -8.68 -29.68 9.98
C ILE A 321 -8.25 -29.89 8.52
N ILE A 322 -8.55 -28.92 7.64
CA ILE A 322 -8.20 -28.98 6.23
C ILE A 322 -6.69 -28.94 6.01
N SER A 323 -5.98 -27.97 6.60
CA SER A 323 -4.55 -27.80 6.37
C SER A 323 -3.74 -28.97 6.93
N TYR A 324 -4.06 -29.45 8.13
CA TYR A 324 -3.42 -30.63 8.71
C TYR A 324 -3.68 -31.87 7.85
N GLY A 325 -4.95 -32.10 7.48
CA GLY A 325 -5.37 -33.21 6.64
C GLY A 325 -4.66 -33.19 5.29
N LEU A 326 -4.71 -32.08 4.57
CA LEU A 326 -4.08 -31.88 3.27
C LEU A 326 -2.57 -32.15 3.32
N ILE A 327 -1.85 -31.58 4.28
CA ILE A 327 -0.40 -31.77 4.40
C ILE A 327 -0.07 -33.24 4.68
N GLN A 328 -0.85 -33.91 5.53
CA GLN A 328 -0.67 -35.33 5.81
C GLN A 328 -0.97 -36.21 4.58
N VAL A 329 -2.02 -35.91 3.83
CA VAL A 329 -2.33 -36.57 2.55
C VAL A 329 -1.20 -36.37 1.54
N LEU A 330 -0.62 -35.16 1.45
CA LEU A 330 0.52 -34.89 0.58
C LEU A 330 1.79 -35.64 1.02
N TYR A 331 1.96 -35.89 2.33
CA TYR A 331 3.11 -36.64 2.83
C TYR A 331 3.02 -38.14 2.62
N GLU A 332 1.82 -38.70 2.65
CA GLU A 332 1.60 -40.13 2.53
C GLU A 332 1.04 -40.55 1.17
N PHE A 333 0.61 -39.60 0.33
CA PHE A 333 -0.14 -39.80 -0.91
C PHE A 333 -1.39 -40.68 -0.73
N ASP A 334 -2.03 -40.61 0.45
CA ASP A 334 -3.18 -41.42 0.81
C ASP A 334 -4.18 -40.60 1.62
N ILE A 335 -5.38 -40.41 1.08
CA ILE A 335 -6.46 -39.63 1.73
C ILE A 335 -6.92 -40.26 3.05
N LYS A 336 -6.85 -41.59 3.17
CA LYS A 336 -7.26 -42.31 4.39
C LYS A 336 -6.33 -42.02 5.57
N ARG A 337 -5.12 -41.50 5.31
CA ARG A 337 -4.11 -41.16 6.32
C ARG A 337 -4.19 -39.71 6.81
N ALA A 338 -5.17 -38.91 6.36
CA ALA A 338 -5.26 -37.47 6.66
C ALA A 338 -5.10 -37.10 8.15
N PHE A 339 -5.59 -37.94 9.08
CA PHE A 339 -5.51 -37.70 10.53
C PHE A 339 -4.57 -38.65 11.27
N GLN A 340 -3.59 -39.21 10.56
CA GLN A 340 -2.52 -40.01 11.18
C GLN A 340 -1.61 -39.10 12.02
N HIS A 341 -0.98 -39.67 13.05
CA HIS A 341 -0.16 -38.96 14.07
C HIS A 341 -0.95 -38.01 14.98
N LYS A 342 -1.95 -38.55 15.69
CA LYS A 342 -2.84 -37.82 16.62
C LYS A 342 -2.09 -36.92 17.62
N LEU A 343 -0.92 -37.33 18.11
CA LEU A 343 -0.12 -36.49 19.02
C LEU A 343 0.40 -35.21 18.34
N GLN A 344 0.89 -35.30 17.10
CA GLN A 344 1.36 -34.13 16.35
C GLN A 344 0.20 -33.20 16.00
N MET A 345 -0.97 -33.77 15.67
CA MET A 345 -2.21 -33.03 15.49
C MET A 345 -2.59 -32.27 16.76
N LEU A 346 -2.60 -32.96 17.91
CA LEU A 346 -2.91 -32.35 19.20
C LEU A 346 -1.94 -31.20 19.54
N VAL A 347 -0.63 -31.39 19.34
CA VAL A 347 0.36 -30.34 19.58
C VAL A 347 0.12 -29.11 18.69
N CYS A 348 -0.19 -29.29 17.40
CA CYS A 348 -0.51 -28.18 16.51
C CYS A 348 -1.81 -27.48 16.94
N ALA A 349 -2.85 -28.24 17.31
CA ALA A 349 -4.12 -27.70 17.78
C ALA A 349 -3.95 -26.86 19.06
N VAL A 350 -3.20 -27.39 20.04
CA VAL A 350 -2.89 -26.69 21.28
C VAL A 350 -2.15 -25.40 20.99
N LEU A 351 -1.14 -25.41 20.11
CA LEU A 351 -0.41 -24.19 19.80
C LEU A 351 -1.28 -23.14 19.12
N VAL A 352 -2.08 -23.52 18.12
CA VAL A 352 -3.02 -22.59 17.46
C VAL A 352 -3.97 -21.98 18.50
N GLY A 353 -4.51 -22.80 19.40
CA GLY A 353 -5.37 -22.35 20.50
C GLY A 353 -4.66 -21.41 21.48
N VAL A 354 -3.40 -21.70 21.84
CA VAL A 354 -2.59 -20.84 22.73
C VAL A 354 -2.31 -19.49 22.07
N ILE A 355 -1.93 -19.46 20.79
CA ILE A 355 -1.67 -18.20 20.07
C ILE A 355 -2.96 -17.38 19.96
N ALA A 356 -4.05 -18.00 19.50
CA ALA A 356 -5.35 -17.33 19.38
C ALA A 356 -5.86 -16.80 20.73
N GLY A 357 -5.80 -17.65 21.77
CA GLY A 357 -6.23 -17.29 23.12
C GLY A 357 -5.36 -16.20 23.75
N ALA A 358 -4.03 -16.24 23.56
CA ALA A 358 -3.13 -15.23 24.08
C ALA A 358 -3.39 -13.83 23.48
N LEU A 359 -3.72 -13.78 22.18
CA LEU A 359 -4.10 -12.55 21.49
C LEU A 359 -5.48 -12.07 21.93
N GLN A 360 -6.48 -12.97 21.96
CA GLN A 360 -7.86 -12.62 22.31
C GLN A 360 -7.99 -12.13 23.76
N LEU A 361 -7.25 -12.71 24.70
CA LEU A 361 -7.28 -12.35 26.12
C LEU A 361 -6.33 -11.21 26.48
N ASP A 362 -5.60 -10.67 25.50
CA ASP A 362 -4.54 -9.68 25.72
C ASP A 362 -3.62 -10.05 26.91
N VAL A 363 -3.11 -11.28 26.90
CA VAL A 363 -2.33 -11.85 28.02
C VAL A 363 -1.11 -11.01 28.34
N PHE A 364 -0.51 -10.38 27.33
CA PHE A 364 0.66 -9.51 27.48
C PHE A 364 0.30 -8.06 27.82
N GLY A 365 -0.98 -7.71 27.89
CA GLY A 365 -1.41 -6.35 28.22
C GLY A 365 -1.08 -5.31 27.16
N TYR A 366 -1.06 -5.68 25.86
CA TYR A 366 -0.76 -4.78 24.76
C TYR A 366 -1.68 -3.56 24.73
N ASP A 367 -3.00 -3.76 24.87
CA ASP A 367 -4.00 -2.68 24.84
C ASP A 367 -3.98 -1.83 26.11
N ARG A 368 -3.60 -2.44 27.23
CA ARG A 368 -3.49 -1.77 28.54
C ARG A 368 -2.15 -1.05 28.74
N TYR A 369 -1.18 -1.29 27.86
CA TYR A 369 0.15 -0.73 28.01
C TYR A 369 0.16 0.77 27.70
N LEU A 370 0.41 1.56 28.74
CA LEU A 370 0.70 2.98 28.69
C LEU A 370 1.99 3.23 29.48
N PRO A 371 3.06 3.77 28.88
CA PRO A 371 4.31 4.04 29.60
C PRO A 371 4.10 5.06 30.74
N GLU A 372 4.92 4.96 31.79
CA GLU A 372 4.91 5.95 32.87
C GLU A 372 5.45 7.30 32.36
N LYS A 373 4.92 8.41 32.89
CA LYS A 373 5.25 9.77 32.39
C LYS A 373 6.74 10.07 32.46
N ASP A 374 7.41 9.59 33.49
CA ASP A 374 8.84 9.79 33.73
C ASP A 374 9.74 8.89 32.87
N GLU A 375 9.22 7.81 32.28
CA GLU A 375 9.97 6.99 31.31
C GLU A 375 9.99 7.61 29.90
N ILE A 376 9.05 8.51 29.62
CA ILE A 376 8.88 9.14 28.30
C ILE A 376 9.88 10.29 28.14
N ARG A 377 10.58 10.29 27.00
CA ARG A 377 11.44 11.39 26.56
C ARG A 377 10.68 12.39 25.70
N SER A 378 9.84 11.89 24.79
CA SER A 378 8.98 12.70 23.93
C SER A 378 7.81 11.88 23.41
N ILE A 379 6.75 12.57 23.00
CA ILE A 379 5.58 12.00 22.33
C ILE A 379 5.47 12.58 20.93
N SER A 380 5.17 11.74 19.94
CA SER A 380 4.73 12.17 18.61
C SER A 380 3.25 11.82 18.46
N VAL A 381 2.46 12.70 17.86
CA VAL A 381 1.03 12.50 17.67
C VAL A 381 0.65 12.72 16.21
N ALA A 382 -0.35 11.98 15.76
CA ALA A 382 -1.04 12.21 14.50
C ALA A 382 -2.54 12.05 14.74
N ILE A 383 -3.33 12.98 14.24
CA ILE A 383 -4.75 13.08 14.57
C ILE A 383 -5.55 12.89 13.29
N ALA A 384 -6.25 11.76 13.17
CA ALA A 384 -7.13 11.54 12.02
C ALA A 384 -8.28 12.54 12.07
N GLY A 385 -8.58 13.20 10.95
CA GLY A 385 -9.66 14.17 10.86
C GLY A 385 -9.26 15.60 11.25
N ILE A 386 -7.96 15.94 11.22
CA ILE A 386 -7.47 17.33 11.17
C ILE A 386 -6.68 17.47 9.87
N ASP A 387 -7.12 18.38 9.00
CA ASP A 387 -6.52 18.70 7.70
C ASP A 387 -6.21 17.44 6.86
N GLY A 388 -7.14 16.48 6.84
CA GLY A 388 -6.98 15.19 6.16
C GLY A 388 -6.71 15.28 4.65
N GLY A 389 -7.02 16.41 4.02
CA GLY A 389 -6.75 16.68 2.61
C GLY A 389 -5.27 16.97 2.32
N MET A 390 -4.45 17.17 3.35
CA MET A 390 -3.02 17.42 3.19
C MET A 390 -2.25 16.19 2.72
N ASN A 391 -1.42 16.41 1.69
CA ASN A 391 -0.50 15.39 1.19
C ASN A 391 0.94 15.71 1.61
N TYR A 392 1.63 14.68 2.09
CA TYR A 392 3.01 14.77 2.52
C TYR A 392 3.90 14.11 1.46
N TYR A 393 4.83 14.88 0.89
CA TYR A 393 5.76 14.38 -0.10
C TYR A 393 7.21 14.58 0.36
N ASP A 394 8.00 13.53 0.27
CA ASP A 394 9.45 13.63 0.29
C ASP A 394 9.91 13.77 -1.16
N VAL A 395 10.44 14.95 -1.48
CA VAL A 395 10.77 15.35 -2.85
C VAL A 395 12.27 15.53 -2.97
N SER A 396 12.92 14.59 -3.66
CA SER A 396 14.32 14.73 -4.09
C SER A 396 14.38 15.19 -5.54
N GLU A 397 15.58 15.52 -6.04
CA GLU A 397 15.80 15.92 -7.45
C GLU A 397 15.31 14.90 -8.49
N ARG A 398 15.06 13.63 -8.08
CA ARG A 398 14.77 12.52 -9.00
C ARG A 398 13.49 11.75 -8.70
N GLU A 399 12.89 11.91 -7.52
CA GLU A 399 11.71 11.13 -7.13
C GLU A 399 10.80 11.92 -6.18
N MET A 400 9.51 11.65 -6.31
CA MET A 400 8.46 12.10 -5.41
C MET A 400 7.92 10.88 -4.66
N LYS A 401 8.03 10.90 -3.33
CA LYS A 401 7.49 9.82 -2.49
C LYS A 401 6.38 10.36 -1.61
N TYR A 402 5.19 9.80 -1.78
CA TYR A 402 4.07 10.04 -0.88
C TYR A 402 4.32 9.40 0.50
N TRP A 403 4.04 10.16 1.54
CA TRP A 403 3.98 9.71 2.93
C TRP A 403 2.52 9.71 3.40
N GLY A 404 2.12 8.68 4.13
CA GLY A 404 0.85 8.76 4.85
C GLY A 404 0.96 9.80 5.97
N THR A 405 -0.08 10.61 6.18
CA THR A 405 -0.14 11.70 7.18
C THR A 405 0.40 11.26 8.54
N ALA A 406 -0.21 10.21 9.12
CA ALA A 406 0.22 9.70 10.42
C ALA A 406 1.64 9.12 10.44
N GLU A 407 2.13 8.59 9.31
CA GLU A 407 3.51 8.08 9.23
C GLU A 407 4.52 9.23 9.28
N TYR A 408 4.23 10.34 8.59
CA TYR A 408 5.08 11.52 8.55
C TYR A 408 5.15 12.19 9.93
N GLU A 409 4.01 12.48 10.52
CA GLU A 409 3.95 13.18 11.82
C GLU A 409 4.59 12.35 12.94
N LEU A 410 4.30 11.05 13.01
CA LEU A 410 4.92 10.18 14.02
C LEU A 410 6.43 9.96 13.79
N ALA A 411 6.92 10.15 12.57
CA ALA A 411 8.34 10.06 12.26
C ALA A 411 9.11 11.34 12.64
N ASN A 412 8.50 12.51 12.45
CA ASN A 412 9.19 13.81 12.51
C ASN A 412 8.84 14.66 13.74
N MET A 413 7.72 14.41 14.41
CA MET A 413 7.29 15.19 15.57
C MET A 413 7.98 14.71 16.86
N GLU A 414 8.41 15.64 17.72
CA GLU A 414 8.92 15.33 19.06
C GLU A 414 8.42 16.35 20.10
N LEU A 415 7.21 16.13 20.62
CA LEU A 415 6.65 16.96 21.70
C LEU A 415 7.36 16.64 23.01
N LYS A 416 8.02 17.66 23.58
CA LYS A 416 8.70 17.58 24.89
C LYS A 416 7.80 18.00 26.03
N ASP A 417 6.96 19.02 25.81
CA ASP A 417 5.82 19.28 26.66
C ASP A 417 4.63 18.49 26.09
N PHE A 418 4.31 17.37 26.74
CA PHE A 418 3.38 16.39 26.21
C PHE A 418 2.20 16.13 27.14
N HIS A 419 1.93 17.03 28.10
CA HIS A 419 0.88 16.80 29.11
C HIS A 419 -0.48 16.50 28.47
N ALA A 420 -0.98 17.39 27.61
CA ALA A 420 -2.25 17.19 26.92
C ALA A 420 -2.24 15.95 26.02
N ALA A 421 -1.18 15.76 25.22
CA ALA A 421 -1.05 14.59 24.36
C ALA A 421 -1.10 13.25 25.14
N TYR A 422 -0.47 13.21 26.31
CA TYR A 422 -0.49 12.04 27.19
C TYR A 422 -1.86 11.82 27.85
N GLU A 423 -2.53 12.87 28.32
CA GLU A 423 -3.86 12.71 28.93
C GLU A 423 -4.90 12.26 27.89
N ILE A 424 -4.82 12.73 26.64
CA ILE A 424 -5.63 12.21 25.52
C ILE A 424 -5.36 10.71 25.33
N ALA A 425 -4.10 10.31 25.23
CA ALA A 425 -3.71 8.91 25.08
C ALA A 425 -4.19 8.03 26.25
N LYS A 426 -4.16 8.56 27.47
CA LYS A 426 -4.66 7.89 28.68
C LYS A 426 -6.18 7.73 28.67
N ILE A 427 -6.93 8.74 28.20
CA ILE A 427 -8.38 8.61 27.99
C ILE A 427 -8.67 7.48 27.00
N GLY A 428 -7.95 7.45 25.87
CA GLY A 428 -8.05 6.40 24.86
C GLY A 428 -7.73 5.00 25.40
N SER A 429 -6.64 4.85 26.15
CA SER A 429 -6.19 3.56 26.70
C SER A 429 -7.20 2.89 27.64
N LYS A 430 -8.07 3.68 28.29
CA LYS A 430 -9.03 3.17 29.28
C LYS A 430 -10.35 2.70 28.66
N ARG A 431 -10.71 3.18 27.47
CA ARG A 431 -12.10 3.11 26.99
C ARG A 431 -12.37 2.01 25.98
N GLY A 432 -11.36 1.29 25.50
CA GLY A 432 -11.54 0.15 24.58
C GLY A 432 -12.33 0.49 23.31
N ILE A 433 -12.46 1.78 22.97
CA ILE A 433 -13.13 2.23 21.76
C ILE A 433 -12.21 1.82 20.61
N GLY A 434 -12.74 0.96 19.72
CA GLY A 434 -12.05 0.56 18.51
C GLY A 434 -11.66 1.78 17.67
N ARG A 435 -10.72 1.61 16.75
CA ARG A 435 -10.28 2.70 15.88
C ARG A 435 -11.44 3.16 15.01
N ALA A 436 -11.63 4.47 14.90
CA ALA A 436 -12.53 5.04 13.90
C ALA A 436 -11.74 5.17 12.58
N GLY A 437 -12.04 4.31 11.61
CA GLY A 437 -11.40 4.33 10.30
C GLY A 437 -12.01 5.36 9.35
N ARG A 438 -11.22 5.79 8.36
CA ARG A 438 -11.63 6.69 7.26
C ARG A 438 -12.77 6.11 6.39
N SER A 439 -12.92 4.78 6.39
CA SER A 439 -13.93 4.01 5.65
C SER A 439 -15.23 3.79 6.44
N ASP A 440 -15.26 4.14 7.72
CA ASP A 440 -16.34 3.78 8.64
C ASP A 440 -17.51 4.77 8.63
N TYR A 441 -17.47 5.79 7.77
CA TYR A 441 -18.58 6.73 7.55
C TYR A 441 -19.86 6.05 7.03
N TYR A 442 -19.72 4.83 6.49
CA TYR A 442 -20.81 3.98 6.01
C TYR A 442 -21.14 2.81 6.95
N SER A 443 -20.35 2.54 7.99
CA SER A 443 -20.60 1.42 8.91
C SER A 443 -21.48 1.86 10.09
N HIS A 444 -22.44 1.03 10.45
CA HIS A 444 -23.49 1.34 11.43
C HIS A 444 -23.06 1.17 12.90
N GLU A 445 -21.80 0.76 13.17
CA GLU A 445 -21.42 0.17 14.47
C GLU A 445 -20.30 0.89 15.23
N ILE A 446 -19.73 1.99 14.72
CA ILE A 446 -18.74 2.80 15.46
C ILE A 446 -19.39 4.10 15.92
N ASP A 447 -19.12 4.50 17.17
CA ASP A 447 -19.59 5.76 17.77
C ASP A 447 -19.23 6.92 16.81
N LYS A 448 -20.25 7.50 16.15
CA LYS A 448 -20.12 8.44 15.01
C LYS A 448 -19.37 9.74 15.34
N GLU A 449 -18.97 9.92 16.60
CA GLU A 449 -18.24 11.08 17.13
C GLU A 449 -16.77 10.74 17.52
N ALA A 450 -16.28 9.54 17.24
CA ALA A 450 -14.91 9.12 17.55
C ALA A 450 -13.95 9.37 16.37
N PHE A 451 -12.74 9.83 16.67
CA PHE A 451 -11.62 9.94 15.74
C PHE A 451 -10.44 9.05 16.18
N SER A 452 -9.55 8.73 15.24
CA SER A 452 -8.34 7.95 15.54
C SER A 452 -7.19 8.87 15.97
N TYR A 453 -6.67 8.64 17.16
CA TYR A 453 -5.53 9.34 17.75
C TYR A 453 -4.30 8.43 17.77
N TYR A 454 -3.36 8.69 16.86
CA TYR A 454 -2.13 7.91 16.73
C TYR A 454 -1.02 8.52 17.59
N VAL A 455 -0.30 7.67 18.32
CA VAL A 455 0.73 8.09 19.27
C VAL A 455 1.97 7.24 19.13
N LYS A 456 3.14 7.88 19.16
CA LYS A 456 4.44 7.24 19.34
C LYS A 456 5.06 7.76 20.63
N TYR A 457 5.38 6.84 21.53
CA TYR A 457 6.17 7.12 22.72
C TYR A 457 7.64 6.86 22.40
N THR A 458 8.49 7.86 22.59
CA THR A 458 9.94 7.70 22.58
C THR A 458 10.41 7.66 24.03
N LEU A 459 10.91 6.50 24.49
CA LEU A 459 11.32 6.32 25.88
C LEU A 459 12.76 6.80 26.10
N LYS A 460 13.09 7.16 27.35
CA LYS A 460 14.47 7.50 27.76
C LYS A 460 15.46 6.35 27.52
N SER A 461 14.97 5.11 27.50
CA SER A 461 15.76 3.91 27.16
C SER A 461 16.15 3.80 25.68
N GLY A 462 15.60 4.63 24.80
CA GLY A 462 15.77 4.57 23.35
C GLY A 462 14.78 3.63 22.64
N LYS A 463 13.95 2.88 23.37
CA LYS A 463 12.85 2.10 22.78
C LYS A 463 11.69 3.01 22.37
N THR A 464 10.92 2.56 21.38
CA THR A 464 9.70 3.25 20.92
C THR A 464 8.48 2.34 21.00
N ALA A 465 7.33 2.90 21.35
CA ALA A 465 6.03 2.20 21.31
C ALA A 465 5.01 3.00 20.50
N TYR A 466 4.21 2.33 19.68
CA TYR A 466 3.18 2.94 18.84
C TYR A 466 1.79 2.46 19.26
N ARG A 467 0.81 3.37 19.27
CA ARG A 467 -0.58 3.10 19.60
C ARG A 467 -1.53 3.91 18.71
N CYS A 468 -2.74 3.41 18.53
CA CYS A 468 -3.86 4.14 17.92
C CYS A 468 -5.09 4.01 18.83
N TYR A 469 -5.62 5.11 19.32
CA TYR A 469 -6.79 5.11 20.20
C TYR A 469 -8.00 5.73 19.49
N GLY A 470 -9.18 5.11 19.63
CA GLY A 470 -10.44 5.77 19.30
C GLY A 470 -10.84 6.73 20.42
N ILE A 471 -11.04 8.01 20.10
CA ILE A 471 -11.33 9.06 21.09
C ILE A 471 -12.47 9.93 20.58
N ARG A 472 -13.41 10.29 21.46
CA ARG A 472 -14.51 11.21 21.11
C ARG A 472 -14.13 12.62 21.46
N LEU A 473 -14.43 13.55 20.57
CA LEU A 473 -14.11 14.97 20.76
C LEU A 473 -14.61 15.52 22.11
N LYS A 474 -15.85 15.20 22.51
CA LYS A 474 -16.43 15.65 23.78
C LYS A 474 -15.63 15.29 25.02
N ASP A 475 -14.83 14.23 24.95
CA ASP A 475 -14.04 13.74 26.08
C ASP A 475 -12.66 14.40 26.17
N CYS A 476 -12.22 15.08 25.10
CA CYS A 476 -10.87 15.62 25.01
C CYS A 476 -10.77 16.98 24.31
N LYS A 477 -11.88 17.72 24.11
CA LYS A 477 -11.91 18.96 23.31
C LYS A 477 -10.82 19.95 23.75
N ASP A 478 -10.75 20.27 25.03
CA ASP A 478 -9.79 21.25 25.54
C ASP A 478 -8.34 20.78 25.41
N LEU A 479 -8.08 19.49 25.68
CA LEU A 479 -6.76 18.89 25.51
C LEU A 479 -6.35 18.84 24.03
N LEU A 480 -7.30 18.60 23.13
CA LEU A 480 -7.08 18.57 21.70
C LEU A 480 -6.72 19.97 21.18
N ASN A 481 -7.43 20.99 21.66
CA ASN A 481 -7.10 22.39 21.39
C ASN A 481 -5.68 22.72 21.88
N GLU A 482 -5.30 22.30 23.09
CA GLU A 482 -3.94 22.50 23.63
C GLU A 482 -2.87 21.85 22.76
N VAL A 483 -3.08 20.60 22.32
CA VAL A 483 -2.15 19.91 21.41
C VAL A 483 -2.05 20.61 20.06
N TYR A 484 -3.17 21.02 19.47
CA TYR A 484 -3.16 21.72 18.18
C TYR A 484 -2.49 23.10 18.27
N SER A 485 -2.66 23.80 19.38
CA SER A 485 -2.02 25.10 19.64
C SER A 485 -0.51 25.00 19.94
N ASP A 486 0.02 23.81 20.22
CA ASP A 486 1.46 23.60 20.42
C ASP A 486 2.24 23.93 19.14
N GLN A 487 3.29 24.74 19.28
CA GLN A 487 4.09 25.19 18.14
C GLN A 487 4.86 24.03 17.49
N GLY A 488 5.36 23.08 18.29
CA GLY A 488 6.06 21.89 17.77
C GLY A 488 5.13 20.95 17.01
N TYR A 489 3.86 20.87 17.42
CA TYR A 489 2.81 20.19 16.64
C TYR A 489 2.62 20.87 15.28
N LYS A 490 2.32 22.18 15.24
CA LYS A 490 2.05 22.90 13.98
C LYS A 490 3.21 22.93 13.02
N GLU A 491 4.44 23.12 13.52
CA GLU A 491 5.66 23.14 12.69
C GLU A 491 5.94 21.80 12.02
N THR A 492 5.46 20.69 12.61
CA THR A 492 5.55 19.37 11.99
C THR A 492 4.35 19.09 11.10
N HIS A 493 3.14 19.37 11.58
CA HIS A 493 1.89 19.11 10.85
C HIS A 493 1.84 19.87 9.52
N TYR A 494 2.15 21.17 9.50
CA TYR A 494 2.17 21.94 8.26
C TYR A 494 3.57 21.93 7.64
N MET A 495 3.76 21.16 6.56
CA MET A 495 5.04 21.06 5.84
C MET A 495 5.59 22.39 5.34
N VAL A 496 4.74 23.41 5.19
CA VAL A 496 5.15 24.77 4.82
C VAL A 496 6.27 25.30 5.73
N TYR A 497 6.28 24.94 7.02
CA TYR A 497 7.35 25.31 7.96
C TYR A 497 8.70 24.64 7.67
N GLN A 498 8.69 23.47 7.01
CA GLN A 498 9.89 22.68 6.69
C GLN A 498 10.50 23.03 5.33
N TRP A 499 9.77 23.73 4.46
CA TRP A 499 10.27 24.10 3.15
C TRP A 499 11.35 25.17 3.23
N LYS A 500 12.43 24.95 2.48
CA LYS A 500 13.51 25.93 2.34
C LYS A 500 13.09 27.03 1.37
N LYS A 501 13.66 28.23 1.52
CA LYS A 501 13.49 29.33 0.57
C LYS A 501 13.74 28.87 -0.86
N GLY A 502 12.83 29.22 -1.77
CA GLY A 502 12.90 28.84 -3.19
C GLY A 502 12.54 27.39 -3.50
N SER A 503 11.93 26.64 -2.57
CA SER A 503 11.45 25.27 -2.83
C SER A 503 10.09 25.20 -3.52
N ILE A 504 9.35 26.31 -3.54
CA ILE A 504 8.02 26.44 -4.15
C ILE A 504 8.12 27.45 -5.28
N ASP A 505 7.62 27.08 -6.45
CA ASP A 505 7.70 27.88 -7.67
C ASP A 505 6.40 28.67 -7.91
N ARG A 506 5.27 28.09 -7.51
CA ARG A 506 3.94 28.66 -7.69
C ARG A 506 3.02 28.33 -6.51
N ILE A 507 2.07 29.21 -6.21
CA ILE A 507 0.95 28.91 -5.31
C ILE A 507 -0.34 29.13 -6.09
N SER A 508 -1.08 28.05 -6.33
CA SER A 508 -2.41 28.12 -6.91
C SER A 508 -3.43 28.37 -5.81
N VAL A 509 -4.29 29.37 -6.01
CA VAL A 509 -5.34 29.76 -5.08
C VAL A 509 -6.68 29.54 -5.75
N ALA A 510 -7.56 28.86 -5.02
CA ALA A 510 -8.90 28.50 -5.46
C ALA A 510 -9.91 28.96 -4.42
N TYR A 511 -11.11 29.36 -4.83
CA TYR A 511 -12.20 29.51 -3.84
C TYR A 511 -12.58 28.12 -3.34
N GLU A 512 -12.82 27.96 -2.04
CA GLU A 512 -13.18 26.66 -1.45
C GLU A 512 -14.45 26.09 -2.10
N MET A 513 -15.35 26.96 -2.53
CA MET A 513 -16.58 26.58 -3.24
C MET A 513 -16.46 26.62 -4.77
N ASP A 514 -15.26 26.81 -5.34
CA ASP A 514 -15.06 26.70 -6.79
C ASP A 514 -14.93 25.23 -7.21
N ILE A 515 -16.11 24.64 -7.35
CA ILE A 515 -16.44 23.30 -7.85
C ILE A 515 -15.67 22.92 -9.12
N LEU A 516 -15.27 23.90 -9.94
CA LEU A 516 -14.56 23.68 -11.21
C LEU A 516 -13.15 23.10 -11.01
N ASN A 517 -12.55 23.25 -9.83
CA ASN A 517 -11.27 22.60 -9.52
C ASN A 517 -11.38 21.10 -9.30
N TYR A 518 -12.55 20.61 -8.88
CA TYR A 518 -12.77 19.18 -8.68
C TYR A 518 -12.94 18.42 -10.01
N ILE A 519 -13.46 19.09 -11.03
CA ILE A 519 -13.67 18.57 -12.40
C ILE A 519 -12.33 18.37 -13.14
N SER A 520 -11.26 19.06 -12.72
CA SER A 520 -10.00 19.11 -13.48
C SER A 520 -9.03 17.95 -13.22
N ASN A 521 -9.41 16.92 -12.45
CA ASN A 521 -8.59 15.71 -12.37
C ASN A 521 -8.77 14.78 -13.57
N ASN A 522 -9.63 15.10 -14.55
CA ASN A 522 -9.56 14.34 -15.81
C ASN A 522 -10.05 14.92 -17.15
N ARG A 523 -10.81 16.02 -17.31
CA ARG A 523 -11.28 16.37 -18.69
C ARG A 523 -11.42 17.83 -19.14
N TYR A 524 -11.38 18.85 -18.29
CA TYR A 524 -11.47 20.23 -18.75
C TYR A 524 -10.58 21.17 -17.94
N SER A 525 -9.44 21.55 -18.49
CA SER A 525 -8.64 22.69 -18.04
C SER A 525 -9.29 23.98 -18.53
N ARG A 526 -10.05 24.68 -17.68
CA ARG A 526 -10.35 26.09 -17.90
C ARG A 526 -9.34 26.92 -17.12
N GLU A 527 -8.49 27.66 -17.83
CA GLU A 527 -7.47 28.56 -17.26
C GLU A 527 -8.09 29.73 -16.46
N ASP A 528 -9.39 30.01 -16.64
CA ASP A 528 -10.06 31.22 -16.14
C ASP A 528 -10.32 31.26 -14.62
N TYR A 529 -10.07 30.18 -13.85
CA TYR A 529 -10.54 30.06 -12.46
C TYR A 529 -9.43 29.92 -11.41
N ARG A 530 -8.15 29.95 -11.79
CA ARG A 530 -7.03 29.79 -10.84
C ARG A 530 -6.18 31.06 -10.77
N PHE A 531 -6.38 31.83 -9.71
CA PHE A 531 -5.42 32.85 -9.32
C PHE A 531 -4.11 32.16 -8.89
N SER A 532 -2.96 32.66 -9.33
CA SER A 532 -1.67 32.06 -9.00
C SER A 532 -0.65 33.11 -8.58
N LEU A 533 0.06 32.84 -7.49
CA LEU A 533 1.24 33.60 -7.09
C LEU A 533 2.49 32.96 -7.70
N VAL A 534 3.39 33.79 -8.23
CA VAL A 534 4.68 33.37 -8.82
C VAL A 534 5.79 34.36 -8.45
N GLY A 535 7.04 33.93 -8.57
CA GLY A 535 8.22 34.78 -8.32
C GLY A 535 8.31 35.24 -6.86
N ASP A 536 8.74 36.48 -6.64
CA ASP A 536 9.02 37.01 -5.30
C ASP A 536 7.80 37.04 -4.36
N SER A 537 6.57 37.06 -4.92
CA SER A 537 5.33 37.03 -4.13
C SER A 537 5.09 35.70 -3.42
N VAL A 538 5.71 34.60 -3.88
CA VAL A 538 5.55 33.27 -3.27
C VAL A 538 6.17 33.24 -1.88
N GLU A 539 7.41 33.71 -1.75
CA GLU A 539 8.12 33.67 -0.47
C GLU A 539 7.48 34.64 0.54
N GLU A 540 7.10 35.84 0.09
CA GLU A 540 6.42 36.83 0.94
C GLU A 540 5.10 36.28 1.49
N PHE A 541 4.26 35.68 0.63
CA PHE A 541 3.01 35.07 1.05
C PHE A 541 3.23 33.90 2.02
N ILE A 542 4.23 33.05 1.77
CA ILE A 542 4.56 31.93 2.67
C ILE A 542 4.89 32.43 4.08
N GLN A 543 5.62 33.55 4.22
CA GLN A 543 5.94 34.11 5.54
C GLN A 543 4.69 34.65 6.26
N ILE A 544 3.84 35.38 5.54
CA ILE A 544 2.56 35.88 6.08
C ILE A 544 1.68 34.70 6.52
N TYR A 545 1.53 33.71 5.65
CA TYR A 545 0.70 32.53 5.89
C TYR A 545 1.20 31.71 7.09
N LYS A 546 2.53 31.54 7.25
CA LYS A 546 3.14 30.91 8.43
C LYS A 546 2.82 31.65 9.73
N GLU A 547 2.77 32.98 9.70
CA GLU A 547 2.43 33.79 10.88
C GLU A 547 0.96 33.57 11.30
N GLU A 548 0.05 33.54 10.33
CA GLU A 548 -1.39 33.38 10.59
C GLU A 548 -1.75 31.93 10.97
N LEU A 549 -1.15 30.93 10.32
CA LEU A 549 -1.27 29.52 10.71
C LEU A 549 -0.84 29.27 12.16
N LYS A 550 0.19 30.00 12.64
CA LYS A 550 0.66 29.88 14.03
C LYS A 550 -0.46 30.22 15.02
N ASN A 551 -1.32 31.17 14.70
CA ASN A 551 -2.39 31.65 15.57
C ASN A 551 -3.74 30.97 15.34
N LEU A 552 -3.91 30.24 14.22
CA LEU A 552 -5.14 29.49 13.92
C LEU A 552 -5.53 28.55 15.07
N THR A 553 -6.82 28.48 15.40
CA THR A 553 -7.35 27.59 16.43
C THR A 553 -8.35 26.59 15.85
N LEU A 554 -8.53 25.44 16.50
CA LEU A 554 -9.54 24.46 16.07
C LEU A 554 -10.96 25.02 16.14
N ASP A 555 -11.27 25.90 17.10
CA ASP A 555 -12.59 26.52 17.20
C ASP A 555 -12.87 27.47 16.01
N GLU A 556 -11.85 28.18 15.50
CA GLU A 556 -11.98 28.95 14.25
C GLU A 556 -12.25 28.04 13.05
N MET A 557 -11.51 26.94 12.93
CA MET A 557 -11.73 25.96 11.87
C MET A 557 -13.10 25.27 11.97
N ALA A 558 -13.59 25.03 13.19
CA ALA A 558 -14.89 24.39 13.43
C ALA A 558 -16.07 25.31 13.10
N SER A 559 -15.90 26.62 13.33
CA SER A 559 -16.99 27.59 13.27
C SER A 559 -17.13 28.30 11.91
N GLY A 560 -16.07 28.33 11.10
CA GLY A 560 -16.04 29.03 9.80
C GLY A 560 -15.59 28.14 8.65
N ALA A 561 -16.29 28.22 7.52
CA ALA A 561 -15.80 27.68 6.26
C ALA A 561 -14.55 28.46 5.81
N PRO A 562 -13.52 27.80 5.27
CA PRO A 562 -12.42 28.51 4.64
C PRO A 562 -12.89 29.27 3.40
N VAL A 563 -12.24 30.39 3.11
CA VAL A 563 -12.54 31.27 1.96
C VAL A 563 -11.89 30.72 0.70
N ALA A 564 -10.69 30.17 0.83
CA ALA A 564 -9.89 29.67 -0.27
C ALA A 564 -9.10 28.42 0.11
N THR A 565 -8.82 27.58 -0.88
CA THR A 565 -7.86 26.49 -0.81
C THR A 565 -6.57 26.90 -1.53
N LEU A 566 -5.44 26.44 -1.00
CA LEU A 566 -4.11 26.66 -1.57
C LEU A 566 -3.51 25.32 -2.00
N THR A 567 -2.90 25.34 -3.18
CA THR A 567 -1.98 24.31 -3.64
C THR A 567 -0.61 24.94 -3.80
N PHE A 568 0.35 24.50 -3.00
CA PHE A 568 1.74 24.91 -3.15
C PHE A 568 2.41 24.01 -4.18
N GLU A 569 3.04 24.58 -5.18
CA GLU A 569 3.48 23.84 -6.34
C GLU A 569 4.98 23.99 -6.57
N ARG A 570 5.63 22.84 -6.77
CA ARG A 570 7.04 22.75 -7.09
C ARG A 570 7.22 22.15 -8.47
N ASN A 571 7.95 22.84 -9.33
CA ASN A 571 8.38 22.35 -10.63
C ASN A 571 9.50 21.33 -10.41
N LEU A 572 9.23 20.09 -10.77
CA LEU A 572 10.22 19.02 -10.76
C LEU A 572 10.52 18.60 -12.19
N PHE A 573 11.75 18.14 -12.42
CA PHE A 573 12.19 17.50 -13.66
C PHE A 573 12.30 18.39 -14.91
N GLY A 574 11.95 19.68 -14.83
CA GLY A 574 11.96 20.59 -15.98
C GLY A 574 10.69 20.45 -16.83
N LYS A 575 10.34 21.53 -17.55
CA LYS A 575 9.13 21.67 -18.41
C LYS A 575 7.77 21.52 -17.70
N ASN A 576 7.46 22.42 -16.76
CA ASN A 576 6.12 22.63 -16.20
C ASN A 576 5.46 21.42 -15.51
N ASN A 577 6.23 20.41 -15.08
CA ASN A 577 5.72 19.32 -14.25
C ASN A 577 5.65 19.76 -12.78
N TYR A 578 4.50 20.30 -12.38
CA TYR A 578 4.25 20.77 -11.03
C TYR A 578 3.76 19.64 -10.12
N VAL A 579 4.42 19.49 -8.98
CA VAL A 579 3.92 18.72 -7.84
C VAL A 579 3.19 19.64 -6.89
N GLY A 580 1.88 19.41 -6.73
CA GLY A 580 1.02 20.15 -5.82
C GLY A 580 0.96 19.53 -4.41
N TYR A 581 1.34 20.30 -3.40
CA TYR A 581 0.99 20.06 -2.01
C TYR A 581 -0.40 20.68 -1.76
N ASN A 582 -1.42 19.84 -1.75
CA ASN A 582 -2.83 20.22 -1.56
C ASN A 582 -3.22 20.21 -0.07
N GLY A 583 -4.43 20.68 0.22
CA GLY A 583 -5.06 20.56 1.54
C GLY A 583 -4.78 21.72 2.50
N TYR A 584 -4.31 22.86 1.98
CA TYR A 584 -4.10 24.08 2.76
C TYR A 584 -5.26 25.03 2.57
N HIS A 585 -5.71 25.69 3.63
CA HIS A 585 -6.89 26.56 3.60
C HIS A 585 -6.55 27.97 4.08
N VAL A 586 -7.29 28.96 3.58
CA VAL A 586 -7.27 30.36 4.03
C VAL A 586 -8.58 30.64 4.74
N TYR A 587 -8.50 30.93 6.04
CA TYR A 587 -9.67 31.20 6.87
C TYR A 587 -10.03 32.69 6.89
N PRO A 588 -11.28 33.06 7.23
CA PRO A 588 -11.67 34.47 7.37
C PRO A 588 -10.80 35.26 8.36
N SER A 589 -10.19 34.58 9.35
CA SER A 589 -9.26 35.19 10.31
C SER A 589 -7.89 35.53 9.72
N PHE A 590 -7.57 35.08 8.50
CA PHE A 590 -6.27 35.29 7.86
C PHE A 590 -6.23 36.65 7.15
N VAL A 591 -6.41 37.71 7.93
CA VAL A 591 -6.57 39.10 7.47
C VAL A 591 -5.40 39.54 6.59
N LYS A 592 -4.16 39.18 6.95
CA LYS A 592 -2.96 39.57 6.18
C LYS A 592 -2.87 38.78 4.88
N SER A 593 -3.10 37.46 4.89
CA SER A 593 -3.13 36.66 3.67
C SER A 593 -4.24 37.11 2.73
N LEU A 594 -5.45 37.38 3.23
CA LEU A 594 -6.57 37.86 2.42
C LEU A 594 -6.29 39.24 1.82
N ALA A 595 -5.74 40.17 2.59
CA ALA A 595 -5.32 41.49 2.08
C ALA A 595 -4.25 41.36 0.99
N PHE A 596 -3.24 40.50 1.22
CA PHE A 596 -2.16 40.26 0.27
C PHE A 596 -2.66 39.69 -1.07
N LEU A 597 -3.60 38.74 -1.01
CA LEU A 597 -4.24 38.15 -2.18
C LEU A 597 -5.13 39.16 -2.91
N ALA A 598 -5.90 39.96 -2.17
CA ALA A 598 -6.78 40.99 -2.73
C ALA A 598 -6.01 42.08 -3.47
N GLU A 599 -4.90 42.58 -2.91
CA GLU A 599 -4.01 43.56 -3.56
C GLU A 599 -3.45 43.07 -4.90
N ARG A 600 -3.37 41.75 -5.10
CA ARG A 600 -2.83 41.12 -6.31
C ARG A 600 -3.90 40.60 -7.26
N GLY A 601 -5.18 40.84 -6.97
CA GLY A 601 -6.29 40.58 -7.89
C GLY A 601 -7.13 39.33 -7.58
N PHE A 602 -6.97 38.70 -6.42
CA PHE A 602 -7.89 37.67 -5.94
C PHE A 602 -9.09 38.30 -5.25
N ASP A 603 -10.30 38.09 -5.78
CA ASP A 603 -11.53 38.65 -5.20
C ASP A 603 -12.00 37.85 -3.99
N VAL A 604 -11.48 38.17 -2.81
CA VAL A 604 -11.88 37.55 -1.52
C VAL A 604 -13.36 37.70 -1.17
N THR A 605 -14.11 38.53 -1.89
CA THR A 605 -15.56 38.75 -1.69
C THR A 605 -16.43 37.95 -2.64
N LYS A 606 -15.83 37.25 -3.62
CA LYS A 606 -16.54 36.44 -4.60
C LYS A 606 -17.37 35.36 -3.90
N LYS A 607 -18.69 35.43 -4.07
CA LYS A 607 -19.65 34.42 -3.61
C LYS A 607 -20.06 33.52 -4.77
N ILE A 608 -20.67 32.38 -4.45
CA ILE A 608 -21.35 31.55 -5.45
C ILE A 608 -22.36 32.43 -6.19
N ASP A 609 -22.28 32.40 -7.52
CA ASP A 609 -23.32 32.95 -8.37
C ASP A 609 -24.56 32.05 -8.27
N ILE A 610 -25.57 32.55 -7.56
CA ILE A 610 -26.82 31.83 -7.29
C ILE A 610 -27.57 31.51 -8.58
N ASP A 611 -27.37 32.29 -9.65
CA ASP A 611 -27.99 32.02 -10.94
C ASP A 611 -27.47 30.73 -11.60
N ASN A 612 -26.32 30.23 -11.14
CA ASN A 612 -25.78 28.94 -11.58
C ASN A 612 -26.23 27.77 -10.69
N VAL A 613 -26.96 28.00 -9.60
CA VAL A 613 -27.52 26.92 -8.75
C VAL A 613 -28.90 26.54 -9.26
N VAL A 614 -29.05 25.28 -9.67
CA VAL A 614 -30.30 24.73 -10.21
C VAL A 614 -31.21 24.25 -9.07
N GLU A 615 -30.64 23.56 -8.08
CA GLU A 615 -31.40 22.90 -7.02
C GLU A 615 -30.50 22.61 -5.81
N ILE A 616 -31.07 22.69 -4.60
CA ILE A 616 -30.52 22.07 -3.40
C ILE A 616 -31.46 20.93 -2.98
N SER A 617 -30.97 19.69 -2.98
CA SER A 617 -31.71 18.50 -2.55
C SER A 617 -31.21 18.02 -1.19
N ILE A 618 -32.11 17.84 -0.22
CA ILE A 618 -31.81 17.38 1.14
C ILE A 618 -32.41 16.00 1.37
N TYR A 619 -31.58 15.05 1.78
CA TYR A 619 -31.95 13.68 2.09
C TYR A 619 -31.92 13.43 3.60
N ASP A 620 -33.01 12.89 4.15
CA ASP A 620 -33.02 12.31 5.50
C ASP A 620 -32.56 10.85 5.43
N ARG A 621 -31.36 10.60 5.95
CA ARG A 621 -30.72 9.29 5.95
C ARG A 621 -31.57 8.23 6.68
N LYS A 622 -32.30 8.59 7.73
CA LYS A 622 -33.16 7.64 8.46
C LYS A 622 -34.35 7.20 7.60
N GLN A 623 -34.91 8.12 6.81
CA GLN A 623 -36.03 7.80 5.92
C GLN A 623 -35.54 7.00 4.72
N MET A 624 -34.40 7.39 4.16
CA MET A 624 -33.74 6.64 3.09
C MET A 624 -33.45 5.18 3.52
N GLU A 625 -32.85 4.97 4.69
CA GLU A 625 -32.55 3.62 5.22
C GLU A 625 -33.82 2.79 5.51
N ARG A 626 -34.92 3.42 5.98
CA ARG A 626 -36.22 2.75 6.18
C ARG A 626 -36.80 2.26 4.85
N THR A 627 -36.79 3.08 3.81
CA THR A 627 -37.32 2.69 2.48
C THR A 627 -36.59 1.46 1.92
N TYR A 628 -35.29 1.33 2.13
CA TYR A 628 -34.51 0.15 1.71
C TYR A 628 -34.69 -1.09 2.60
N THR A 629 -35.07 -0.94 3.88
CA THR A 629 -35.22 -2.10 4.79
C THR A 629 -36.56 -2.83 4.68
N TYR A 630 -37.59 -2.25 4.05
CA TYR A 630 -38.90 -2.88 3.90
C TYR A 630 -39.01 -3.94 2.78
N GLU A 631 -37.96 -4.15 1.96
CA GLU A 631 -37.98 -5.13 0.85
C GLU A 631 -36.90 -6.22 0.96
N VAL A 632 -37.06 -7.11 1.95
CA VAL A 632 -36.61 -8.51 1.80
C VAL A 632 -37.68 -9.42 2.40
N LYS A 633 -38.81 -9.56 1.70
CA LYS A 633 -39.67 -10.74 1.83
C LYS A 633 -39.66 -11.47 0.48
N GLU A 634 -39.34 -12.76 0.53
CA GLU A 634 -39.23 -13.63 -0.63
C GLU A 634 -40.46 -13.54 -1.55
N GLY A 635 -40.24 -13.21 -2.83
CA GLY A 635 -41.08 -13.75 -3.92
C GLY A 635 -41.80 -12.76 -4.82
N ASP A 636 -42.09 -11.52 -4.40
CA ASP A 636 -42.89 -10.59 -5.20
C ASP A 636 -42.12 -9.32 -5.56
N ALA A 637 -42.08 -8.98 -6.85
CA ALA A 637 -41.56 -7.71 -7.34
C ALA A 637 -42.53 -6.58 -6.94
N VAL A 638 -42.23 -5.90 -5.84
CA VAL A 638 -42.94 -4.71 -5.41
C VAL A 638 -42.24 -3.48 -6.00
N ASN A 639 -43.02 -2.50 -6.45
CA ASN A 639 -42.50 -1.22 -6.94
C ASN A 639 -41.90 -0.46 -5.74
N VAL A 640 -40.57 -0.34 -5.71
CA VAL A 640 -39.87 0.51 -4.76
C VAL A 640 -40.26 1.96 -5.03
N GLN A 641 -41.03 2.56 -4.13
CA GLN A 641 -41.29 3.99 -4.18
C GLN A 641 -40.01 4.69 -3.73
N ALA A 642 -39.27 5.29 -4.67
CA ALA A 642 -38.04 5.99 -4.38
C ALA A 642 -38.30 7.09 -3.34
N TYR A 643 -37.46 7.17 -2.31
CA TYR A 643 -37.52 8.27 -1.36
C TYR A 643 -37.22 9.58 -2.09
N GLU A 644 -38.20 10.47 -2.16
CA GLU A 644 -38.04 11.80 -2.77
C GLU A 644 -37.36 12.74 -1.76
N PRO A 645 -36.22 13.36 -2.12
CA PRO A 645 -35.57 14.34 -1.26
C PRO A 645 -36.40 15.63 -1.15
N LEU A 646 -36.16 16.40 -0.09
CA LEU A 646 -36.63 17.79 -0.02
C LEU A 646 -35.84 18.63 -1.03
N SER A 647 -36.53 19.13 -2.06
CA SER A 647 -35.93 19.92 -3.13
C SER A 647 -36.24 21.41 -2.96
N TYR A 648 -35.20 22.25 -3.02
CA TYR A 648 -35.31 23.70 -2.99
C TYR A 648 -34.77 24.27 -4.30
N THR A 649 -35.67 24.86 -5.10
CA THR A 649 -35.36 25.49 -6.39
C THR A 649 -35.61 27.01 -6.39
N GLU A 650 -36.35 27.51 -5.39
CA GLU A 650 -36.63 28.93 -5.24
C GLU A 650 -35.39 29.70 -4.80
N LYS A 651 -35.13 30.86 -5.42
CA LYS A 651 -33.93 31.67 -5.16
C LYS A 651 -33.79 32.11 -3.71
N GLU A 652 -34.90 32.45 -3.05
CA GLU A 652 -34.90 32.85 -1.64
C GLU A 652 -34.46 31.70 -0.71
N ASP A 653 -34.86 30.47 -1.05
CA ASP A 653 -34.51 29.27 -0.29
C ASP A 653 -33.04 28.90 -0.49
N ILE A 654 -32.59 28.94 -1.74
CA ILE A 654 -31.18 28.72 -2.08
C ILE A 654 -30.30 29.75 -1.35
N LEU A 655 -30.68 31.02 -1.35
CA LEU A 655 -29.99 32.11 -0.62
C LEU A 655 -29.92 31.86 0.89
N GLY A 656 -30.99 31.35 1.48
CA GLY A 656 -31.05 31.04 2.91
C GLY A 656 -30.25 29.80 3.30
N LEU A 657 -30.12 28.82 2.41
CA LEU A 657 -29.49 27.53 2.69
C LEU A 657 -27.98 27.51 2.39
N LEU A 658 -27.54 28.09 1.27
CA LEU A 658 -26.14 28.03 0.82
C LEU A 658 -25.11 28.41 1.91
N PRO A 659 -25.30 29.47 2.72
CA PRO A 659 -24.33 29.84 3.75
C PRO A 659 -24.18 28.83 4.90
N ALA A 660 -25.15 27.93 5.07
CA ALA A 660 -25.12 26.88 6.09
C ALA A 660 -24.45 25.59 5.60
N LEU A 661 -24.14 25.50 4.30
CA LEU A 661 -23.55 24.31 3.68
C LEU A 661 -22.02 24.34 3.77
N LEU A 662 -21.45 23.19 4.10
CA LEU A 662 -20.02 22.92 4.04
C LEU A 662 -19.75 21.81 3.03
N PRO A 663 -18.72 21.91 2.18
CA PRO A 663 -18.33 20.83 1.29
C PRO A 663 -18.11 19.53 2.08
N MET A 664 -18.66 18.42 1.57
CA MET A 664 -18.57 17.11 2.24
C MET A 664 -17.12 16.70 2.50
N GLU A 665 -16.21 17.06 1.60
CA GLU A 665 -14.81 16.71 1.72
C GLU A 665 -14.08 17.49 2.79
N TYR A 666 -14.34 18.80 2.90
CA TYR A 666 -13.84 19.60 4.02
C TYR A 666 -14.30 18.99 5.35
N CYS A 667 -15.58 18.61 5.44
CA CYS A 667 -16.12 17.96 6.63
C CYS A 667 -15.46 16.60 6.90
N ARG A 668 -15.20 15.81 5.85
CA ARG A 668 -14.53 14.51 5.94
C ARG A 668 -13.09 14.65 6.41
N ASP A 669 -12.36 15.60 5.87
CA ASP A 669 -10.94 15.81 6.17
C ASP A 669 -10.74 16.42 7.57
N ASN A 670 -11.78 17.07 8.11
CA ASN A 670 -11.77 17.76 9.39
C ASN A 670 -12.72 17.15 10.44
N MET A 671 -13.06 15.87 10.30
CA MET A 671 -14.04 15.17 11.13
C MET A 671 -13.70 15.08 12.63
N ALA A 672 -12.46 15.36 13.04
CA ALA A 672 -12.08 15.33 14.45
C ALA A 672 -12.73 16.48 15.24
N TYR A 673 -13.03 17.61 14.57
CA TYR A 673 -13.59 18.81 15.20
C TYR A 673 -14.81 19.38 14.47
N VAL A 674 -15.03 19.05 13.19
CA VAL A 674 -16.23 19.43 12.44
C VAL A 674 -17.36 18.44 12.73
N VAL A 675 -18.31 18.86 13.56
CA VAL A 675 -19.48 18.03 13.93
C VAL A 675 -20.67 18.38 13.03
N VAL A 676 -20.92 17.52 12.04
CA VAL A 676 -22.07 17.65 11.13
C VAL A 676 -23.31 16.96 11.67
N GLU A 677 -24.49 17.35 11.18
CA GLU A 677 -25.72 16.63 11.45
C GLU A 677 -25.68 15.26 10.75
N PRO A 678 -25.70 14.13 11.50
CA PRO A 678 -25.48 12.80 10.92
C PRO A 678 -26.62 12.33 10.00
N ASN A 679 -27.83 12.84 10.18
CA ASN A 679 -29.01 12.36 9.45
C ASN A 679 -29.31 13.15 8.17
N ILE A 680 -28.61 14.26 7.94
CA ILE A 680 -28.81 15.10 6.76
C ILE A 680 -27.66 14.89 5.77
N GLU A 681 -28.01 14.69 4.51
CA GLU A 681 -27.11 14.76 3.37
C GLU A 681 -27.65 15.74 2.36
N VAL A 682 -26.81 16.66 1.87
CA VAL A 682 -27.23 17.73 0.97
C VAL A 682 -26.52 17.57 -0.36
N TYR A 683 -27.25 17.73 -1.45
CA TYR A 683 -26.71 17.81 -2.80
C TYR A 683 -27.05 19.16 -3.41
N VAL A 684 -26.06 19.85 -3.96
CA VAL A 684 -26.28 21.11 -4.68
C VAL A 684 -25.95 20.89 -6.14
N THR A 685 -26.92 21.14 -7.01
CA THR A 685 -26.82 20.98 -8.45
C THR A 685 -26.50 22.32 -9.11
N TYR A 686 -25.42 22.38 -9.87
CA TYR A 686 -24.95 23.58 -10.56
C TYR A 686 -25.06 23.41 -12.06
N ARG A 687 -25.34 24.51 -12.75
CA ARG A 687 -25.28 24.61 -14.22
C ARG A 687 -23.84 24.93 -14.64
N LEU A 688 -23.26 24.07 -15.48
CA LEU A 688 -21.92 24.18 -16.01
C LEU A 688 -21.93 24.75 -17.44
N GLY A 689 -21.60 26.04 -17.56
CA GLY A 689 -21.47 26.73 -18.85
C GLY A 689 -22.79 26.88 -19.63
N GLU A 690 -22.70 27.47 -20.83
CA GLU A 690 -23.86 27.78 -21.67
C GLU A 690 -24.52 26.54 -22.32
N ASN A 691 -23.84 25.39 -22.28
CA ASN A 691 -24.30 24.14 -22.92
C ASN A 691 -25.39 23.40 -22.10
N GLY A 692 -25.81 23.94 -20.95
CA GLY A 692 -26.91 23.40 -20.15
C GLY A 692 -26.60 22.11 -19.38
N LEU A 693 -25.33 21.68 -19.29
CA LEU A 693 -24.93 20.55 -18.45
C LEU A 693 -25.10 20.93 -16.97
N ALA A 694 -25.62 20.02 -16.16
CA ALA A 694 -25.75 20.21 -14.72
C ALA A 694 -25.03 19.10 -13.95
N GLU A 695 -24.37 19.44 -12.85
CA GLU A 695 -23.62 18.50 -12.01
C GLU A 695 -23.94 18.74 -10.53
N SER A 696 -24.09 17.66 -9.77
CA SER A 696 -24.48 17.70 -8.35
C SER A 696 -23.31 17.36 -7.43
N PHE A 697 -23.14 18.15 -6.37
CA PHE A 697 -22.04 18.01 -5.41
C PHE A 697 -22.57 17.80 -4.00
N SER A 698 -21.84 17.02 -3.20
CA SER A 698 -22.25 16.66 -1.84
C SER A 698 -21.77 17.67 -0.81
N TYR A 699 -22.68 18.06 0.07
CA TYR A 699 -22.50 19.01 1.16
C TYR A 699 -23.06 18.44 2.47
N ARG A 700 -22.62 19.04 3.59
CA ARG A 700 -23.10 18.76 4.95
C ARG A 700 -23.50 20.05 5.64
N ILE A 701 -24.28 19.92 6.69
CA ILE A 701 -24.66 21.02 7.58
C ILE A 701 -24.09 20.73 8.97
N LEU A 702 -23.55 21.75 9.63
CA LEU A 702 -23.11 21.64 11.03
C LEU A 702 -24.31 21.31 11.94
N LYS A 703 -24.09 20.45 12.93
CA LYS A 703 -25.14 19.93 13.82
C LYS A 703 -25.94 21.04 14.52
N ASP A 704 -25.29 22.14 14.86
CA ASP A 704 -25.84 23.32 15.53
C ASP A 704 -26.32 24.42 14.58
N LYS A 705 -26.08 24.30 13.26
CA LYS A 705 -26.45 25.30 12.25
C LYS A 705 -27.48 24.83 11.22
N VAL A 706 -28.23 23.76 11.52
CA VAL A 706 -29.35 23.33 10.67
C VAL A 706 -30.38 24.45 10.57
N PRO A 707 -30.69 24.98 9.37
CA PRO A 707 -31.65 26.07 9.21
C PRO A 707 -33.05 25.66 9.68
N ASP A 708 -33.79 26.57 10.32
CA ASP A 708 -35.10 26.25 10.92
C ASP A 708 -36.15 25.84 9.88
N LYS A 709 -36.05 26.36 8.65
CA LYS A 709 -36.88 25.91 7.52
C LYS A 709 -36.66 24.42 7.23
N VAL A 710 -35.40 23.98 7.17
CA VAL A 710 -35.05 22.56 6.95
C VAL A 710 -35.56 21.70 8.09
N LYS A 711 -35.40 22.13 9.35
CA LYS A 711 -35.96 21.40 10.52
C LYS A 711 -37.46 21.23 10.41
N LYS A 712 -38.17 22.32 10.09
CA LYS A 712 -39.64 22.31 9.94
C LYS A 712 -40.09 21.38 8.81
N ASP A 713 -39.43 21.46 7.65
CA ASP A 713 -39.78 20.68 6.46
C ASP A 713 -39.43 19.19 6.63
N LEU A 714 -38.44 18.87 7.48
CA LEU A 714 -38.13 17.51 7.93
C LEU A 714 -38.96 17.02 9.13
N GLY A 715 -39.76 17.90 9.78
CA GLY A 715 -40.57 17.58 10.95
C GLY A 715 -39.79 17.34 12.24
N TRP A 716 -38.67 18.04 12.44
CA TRP A 716 -37.77 17.92 13.61
C TRP A 716 -38.17 18.78 14.80
#